data_AF-A0A1H8ZKY5-F1
#
_entry.id   AF-A0A1H8ZKY5-F1
#
_cell.length_a   1.000
_cell.length_b   1.000
_cell.length_c   1.000
_cell.angle_alpha   90.00
_cell.angle_beta   90.00
_cell.angle_gamma   90.00
#
_symmetry.space_group_name_H-M   'P 1'
#
loop_
_entity.id
_entity.type
_entity.pdbx_description
1 polymer ?
#
loop_
_entity_poly.entity_id
_entity_poly.type
_entity_poly.pdbx_seq_one_letter_code
_entity_poly.pdbx_strand_id
1 'polypeptide(L)'
;MTRTTDRILHAVIPLVYARRTLSFTVLALFTLFMAWQAAQLKPDAGFDKQIPLDHPYMQVFKRYEQSFGGANLISIALMRKDAQGDIYTPEFMAALHALSDAVFFLPGVDRSRVTSLFTPGVRYLEVVEGGFAAGDVVPRNYAPTPEMLAKIRSNVGKAGLIGRLVSLDQRGALVVAELLEHNPVTGARLDYAQVAQQLEAIRQRFQSEAFEVRIIGFAKVLGDVSEASHEVLGFFAIALLATLLLLWLFCGSLRLALLPLAAALTAVVWELGLLHLAGFGLDPFAILVPFLILAIGVSHGVQYVNSWAHEIARGSPSALDASLATFRQLFIPGTVAILTDVIGFATLAFIQIEIVREMAIHAALGMAAVIVTNKLMLPIVLSWLRLPSVNRFVAAQCRRETFGERLWRPLSVFASARGAIPALLLAGLALAWALIEYPQLTVGDRQAGVPELRPDSRYNQDSRAIVQNFAIGVDVLKVMAVGAPYACVDSASMEAVDDLAWRLRNTPGVQSVLALPQLAKQVRAGWYENAPKWRVLPRNREALGQLVSPIPGSLGLANPDCSVMPLLVFMRDHRADSIDQVIATVNRTPPAPGLKFELASGNVGVMAATNAEIRARELLVIIWVHATLGLFAWLSFRSLVAVCSILTPLILCSLLTYGVMAQLGIGMKPATLPVAAFGVGIGVDYSIYLWSVFARELSAGHGLREAYFQALCHTGKAVIFTSASLLLSVCTWLWSSLQFQADMGLLLLFMFSANLFGAILLLPALAWLLLRHRALNQGPRDGVQSI
;
A
#
# COMPACT_ATOMS: atom_id res chain seq x y z
N MET A 1 -14.13 -32.43 -23.34
CA MET A 1 -14.42 -32.25 -21.91
C MET A 1 -14.01 -33.51 -21.17
N THR A 2 -13.41 -33.38 -19.97
CA THR A 2 -12.91 -34.54 -19.21
C THR A 2 -14.03 -35.20 -18.40
N ARG A 3 -13.99 -36.53 -18.20
CA ARG A 3 -14.98 -37.28 -17.37
C ARG A 3 -15.19 -36.69 -15.96
N THR A 4 -14.24 -35.93 -15.44
CA THR A 4 -14.31 -35.28 -14.12
C THR A 4 -15.17 -34.02 -14.13
N THR A 5 -15.09 -33.22 -15.20
CA THR A 5 -15.88 -32.01 -15.46
C THR A 5 -17.38 -32.32 -15.39
N ASP A 6 -17.81 -33.38 -16.07
CA ASP A 6 -19.21 -33.78 -16.14
C ASP A 6 -19.74 -34.28 -14.79
N ARG A 7 -18.93 -35.01 -14.00
CA ARG A 7 -19.32 -35.46 -12.66
C ARG A 7 -19.61 -34.29 -11.71
N ILE A 8 -18.78 -33.24 -11.73
CA ILE A 8 -18.98 -32.05 -10.91
C ILE A 8 -20.28 -31.34 -11.31
N LEU A 9 -20.49 -31.14 -12.62
CA LEU A 9 -21.71 -30.51 -13.13
C LEU A 9 -22.96 -31.31 -12.78
N HIS A 10 -22.91 -32.64 -12.86
CA HIS A 10 -24.01 -33.52 -12.46
C HIS A 10 -24.37 -33.43 -10.97
N ALA A 11 -23.41 -33.12 -10.10
CA ALA A 11 -23.66 -32.93 -8.67
C ALA A 11 -24.22 -31.52 -8.34
N VAL A 12 -23.69 -30.48 -8.99
CA VAL A 12 -24.02 -29.08 -8.67
C VAL A 12 -25.32 -28.61 -9.31
N ILE A 13 -25.60 -29.00 -10.57
CA ILE A 13 -26.79 -28.53 -11.31
C ILE A 13 -28.10 -28.86 -10.55
N PRO A 14 -28.32 -30.06 -10.01
CA PRO A 14 -29.53 -30.36 -9.25
C PRO A 14 -29.66 -29.50 -8.00
N LEU A 15 -28.57 -29.26 -7.27
CA LEU A 15 -28.56 -28.43 -6.05
C LEU A 15 -29.01 -26.99 -6.35
N VAL A 16 -28.54 -26.43 -7.46
CA VAL A 16 -28.80 -25.03 -7.84
C VAL A 16 -30.17 -24.88 -8.52
N TYR A 17 -30.53 -25.76 -9.46
CA TYR A 17 -31.70 -25.58 -10.32
C TYR A 17 -32.95 -26.36 -9.87
N ALA A 18 -32.84 -27.48 -9.14
CA ALA A 18 -34.01 -28.31 -8.82
C ALA A 18 -35.01 -27.60 -7.90
N ARG A 19 -34.51 -26.79 -6.94
CA ARG A 19 -35.33 -25.92 -6.08
C ARG A 19 -34.88 -24.47 -6.17
N ARG A 20 -34.74 -23.95 -7.40
CA ARG A 20 -34.21 -22.61 -7.70
C ARG A 20 -34.83 -21.47 -6.87
N THR A 21 -36.13 -21.53 -6.55
CA THR A 21 -36.80 -20.53 -5.70
C THR A 21 -36.30 -20.59 -4.27
N LEU A 22 -36.23 -21.79 -3.68
CA LEU A 22 -35.67 -22.00 -2.34
C LEU A 22 -34.20 -21.58 -2.27
N SER A 23 -33.39 -21.98 -3.26
CA SER A 23 -31.96 -21.64 -3.32
C SER A 23 -31.75 -20.12 -3.36
N PHE A 24 -32.53 -19.40 -4.18
CA PHE A 24 -32.48 -17.95 -4.22
C PHE A 24 -32.97 -17.30 -2.92
N THR A 25 -34.04 -17.80 -2.31
CA THR A 25 -34.55 -17.25 -1.04
C THR A 25 -33.51 -17.37 0.07
N VAL A 26 -32.80 -18.50 0.16
CA VAL A 26 -31.70 -18.68 1.12
C VAL A 26 -30.58 -17.67 0.85
N LEU A 27 -30.17 -17.51 -0.40
CA LEU A 27 -29.13 -16.54 -0.78
C LEU A 27 -29.57 -15.10 -0.50
N ALA A 28 -30.84 -14.75 -0.75
CA ALA A 28 -31.38 -13.43 -0.48
C ALA A 28 -31.44 -13.12 1.03
N LEU A 29 -31.86 -14.08 1.85
CA LEU A 29 -31.83 -13.94 3.32
C LEU A 29 -30.40 -13.80 3.83
N PHE A 30 -29.47 -14.57 3.28
CA PHE A 30 -28.05 -14.43 3.61
C PHE A 30 -27.49 -13.06 3.18
N THR A 31 -27.90 -12.52 2.03
CA THR A 31 -27.55 -11.16 1.62
C THR A 31 -28.07 -10.10 2.59
N LEU A 32 -29.29 -10.24 3.10
CA LEU A 32 -29.82 -9.31 4.11
C LEU A 32 -29.02 -9.39 5.41
N PHE A 33 -28.64 -10.59 5.85
CA PHE A 33 -27.79 -10.79 7.01
C PHE A 33 -26.39 -10.18 6.81
N MET A 34 -25.76 -10.41 5.65
CA MET A 34 -24.47 -9.80 5.32
C MET A 34 -24.56 -8.27 5.21
N ALA A 35 -25.65 -7.72 4.68
CA ALA A 35 -25.86 -6.27 4.63
C ALA A 35 -25.96 -5.66 6.04
N TRP A 36 -26.64 -6.35 6.96
CA TRP A 36 -26.70 -5.93 8.37
C TRP A 36 -25.33 -6.00 9.05
N GLN A 37 -24.51 -7.02 8.75
CA GLN A 37 -23.13 -7.10 9.24
C GLN A 37 -22.23 -6.02 8.62
N ALA A 38 -22.35 -5.76 7.31
CA ALA A 38 -21.58 -4.74 6.62
C ALA A 38 -21.87 -3.34 7.17
N ALA A 39 -23.12 -3.05 7.56
CA ALA A 39 -23.50 -1.78 8.18
C ALA A 39 -22.87 -1.55 9.58
N GLN A 40 -22.36 -2.60 10.23
CA GLN A 40 -21.68 -2.52 11.52
C GLN A 40 -20.16 -2.40 11.40
N LEU A 41 -19.61 -2.48 10.18
CA LEU A 41 -18.19 -2.36 9.92
C LEU A 41 -17.70 -0.95 10.29
N LYS A 42 -16.62 -0.88 11.07
CA LYS A 42 -16.01 0.38 11.49
C LYS A 42 -14.66 0.58 10.79
N PRO A 43 -14.25 1.84 10.54
CA PRO A 43 -12.87 2.12 10.19
C PRO A 43 -11.92 1.60 11.28
N ASP A 44 -10.86 0.89 10.90
CA ASP A 44 -9.88 0.32 11.84
C ASP A 44 -8.47 0.51 11.29
N ALA A 45 -7.92 1.68 11.62
CA ALA A 45 -6.58 2.06 11.25
C ALA A 45 -5.66 1.97 12.47
N GLY A 46 -4.45 1.45 12.25
CA GLY A 46 -3.45 1.30 13.31
C GLY A 46 -2.05 1.50 12.78
N PHE A 47 -1.22 2.20 13.56
CA PHE A 47 0.20 2.38 13.22
C PHE A 47 0.94 1.05 13.22
N ASP A 48 0.72 0.23 14.26
CA ASP A 48 1.34 -1.10 14.40
C ASP A 48 1.01 -2.03 13.21
N LYS A 49 -0.13 -1.85 12.52
CA LYS A 49 -0.51 -2.67 11.37
C LYS A 49 0.40 -2.49 10.15
N GLN A 50 1.11 -1.37 10.08
CA GLN A 50 2.07 -1.07 9.01
C GLN A 50 3.47 -1.61 9.31
N ILE A 51 3.68 -2.11 10.52
CA ILE A 51 4.98 -2.52 11.02
C ILE A 51 5.18 -4.04 10.81
N PRO A 52 6.31 -4.48 10.22
CA PRO A 52 6.66 -5.89 10.17
C PRO A 52 7.21 -6.35 11.53
N LEU A 53 6.32 -6.66 12.48
CA LEU A 53 6.68 -6.99 13.87
C LEU A 53 7.67 -8.16 14.00
N ASP A 54 7.64 -9.11 13.06
CA ASP A 54 8.53 -10.27 13.05
C ASP A 54 9.97 -9.91 12.62
N HIS A 55 10.17 -8.77 11.95
CA HIS A 55 11.48 -8.35 11.43
C HIS A 55 12.46 -8.07 12.57
N PRO A 56 13.76 -8.44 12.45
CA PRO A 56 14.76 -8.23 13.51
C PRO A 56 14.82 -6.79 14.03
N TYR A 57 14.70 -5.81 13.15
CA TYR A 57 14.67 -4.39 13.53
C TYR A 57 13.49 -4.08 14.45
N MET A 58 12.33 -4.68 14.21
CA MET A 58 11.12 -4.44 14.99
C MET A 58 11.15 -5.17 16.33
N GLN A 59 11.85 -6.29 16.42
CA GLN A 59 12.16 -6.93 17.70
C GLN A 59 13.06 -6.04 18.57
N VAL A 60 14.06 -5.38 17.97
CA VAL A 60 14.92 -4.38 18.65
C VAL A 60 14.09 -3.18 19.07
N PHE A 61 13.22 -2.68 18.18
CA PHE A 61 12.28 -1.60 18.48
C PHE A 61 11.42 -1.95 19.71
N LYS A 62 10.66 -3.05 19.68
CA LYS A 62 9.78 -3.45 20.79
C LYS A 62 10.54 -3.73 22.09
N ARG A 63 11.75 -4.30 22.02
CA ARG A 63 12.58 -4.55 23.22
C ARG A 63 12.94 -3.25 23.95
N TYR A 64 13.21 -2.17 23.22
CA TYR A 64 13.69 -0.92 23.80
C TYR A 64 12.72 0.26 23.71
N GLU A 65 11.50 0.04 23.19
CA GLU A 65 10.43 1.03 23.03
C GLU A 65 10.12 1.73 24.35
N GLN A 66 9.98 0.98 25.45
CA GLN A 66 9.69 1.57 26.76
C GLN A 66 10.82 2.48 27.29
N SER A 67 12.08 2.14 26.99
CA SER A 67 13.24 2.91 27.44
C SER A 67 13.47 4.15 26.58
N PHE A 68 13.39 4.02 25.26
CA PHE A 68 13.82 5.07 24.32
C PHE A 68 12.70 5.67 23.46
N GLY A 69 11.45 5.26 23.68
CA GLY A 69 10.25 5.77 23.01
C GLY A 69 9.95 5.09 21.69
N GLY A 70 8.68 5.15 21.33
CA GLY A 70 8.11 4.62 20.10
C GLY A 70 8.45 5.42 18.85
N ALA A 71 7.73 5.09 17.77
CA ALA A 71 7.88 5.68 16.45
C ALA A 71 6.68 6.55 16.03
N ASN A 72 5.57 6.51 16.79
CA ASN A 72 4.37 7.28 16.52
C ASN A 72 4.47 8.67 17.17
N LEU A 73 5.07 9.61 16.44
CA LEU A 73 5.30 10.98 16.89
C LEU A 73 4.35 11.97 16.21
N ILE A 74 3.91 12.98 16.97
CA ILE A 74 3.29 14.19 16.47
C ILE A 74 4.21 15.38 16.72
N SER A 75 4.33 16.26 15.73
CA SER A 75 5.11 17.49 15.83
C SER A 75 4.28 18.67 15.37
N ILE A 76 4.21 19.70 16.22
CA ILE A 76 3.45 20.92 15.97
C ILE A 76 4.39 22.11 16.09
N ALA A 77 4.59 22.82 14.99
CA ALA A 77 5.38 24.04 14.98
C ALA A 77 4.44 25.26 15.03
N LEU A 78 4.70 26.15 15.97
CA LEU A 78 4.15 27.50 16.00
C LEU A 78 5.17 28.45 15.38
N MET A 79 4.79 29.17 14.34
CA MET A 79 5.67 30.07 13.59
C MET A 79 5.10 31.48 13.53
N ARG A 80 5.96 32.50 13.62
CA ARG A 80 5.57 33.87 13.29
C ARG A 80 5.54 34.07 11.78
N LYS A 81 4.51 34.78 11.31
CA LYS A 81 4.39 35.20 9.90
C LYS A 81 5.28 36.41 9.58
N ASP A 82 5.49 37.27 10.57
CA ASP A 82 6.41 38.40 10.47
C ASP A 82 7.85 37.93 10.22
N ALA A 83 8.50 38.48 9.19
CA ALA A 83 9.85 38.12 8.79
C ALA A 83 10.92 38.72 9.72
N GLN A 84 10.61 39.79 10.45
CA GLN A 84 11.57 40.49 11.32
C GLN A 84 11.42 40.14 12.81
N GLY A 85 10.32 39.47 13.18
CA GLY A 85 10.01 39.15 14.57
C GLY A 85 10.48 37.76 15.01
N ASP A 86 10.92 37.64 16.26
CA ASP A 86 11.39 36.39 16.86
C ASP A 86 10.40 35.79 17.88
N ILE A 87 10.69 34.58 18.37
CA ILE A 87 9.84 33.88 19.35
C ILE A 87 9.78 34.54 20.73
N TYR A 88 10.69 35.46 21.06
CA TYR A 88 10.88 35.98 22.41
C TYR A 88 10.00 37.20 22.69
N THR A 89 8.70 37.07 22.41
CA THR A 89 7.68 38.06 22.76
C THR A 89 6.69 37.48 23.77
N PRO A 90 6.07 38.33 24.61
CA PRO A 90 5.01 37.90 25.53
C PRO A 90 3.90 37.12 24.84
N GLU A 91 3.45 37.60 23.68
CA GLU A 91 2.34 37.00 22.92
C GLU A 91 2.70 35.61 22.40
N PHE A 92 3.90 35.46 21.81
CA PHE A 92 4.34 34.19 21.26
C PHE A 92 4.57 33.15 22.35
N MET A 93 5.23 33.54 23.44
CA MET A 93 5.51 32.64 24.57
C MET A 93 4.23 32.20 25.27
N ALA A 94 3.24 33.08 25.44
CA ALA A 94 1.92 32.71 25.95
C ALA A 94 1.20 31.73 25.01
N ALA A 95 1.24 31.97 23.71
CA ALA A 95 0.65 31.07 22.71
C ALA A 95 1.35 29.70 22.71
N LEU A 96 2.68 29.65 22.79
CA LEU A 96 3.45 28.42 22.85
C LEU A 96 3.20 27.63 24.15
N HIS A 97 3.07 28.30 25.29
CA HIS A 97 2.70 27.66 26.56
C HIS A 97 1.31 27.01 26.45
N ALA A 98 0.31 27.77 26.00
CA ALA A 98 -1.05 27.28 25.83
C ALA A 98 -1.14 26.16 24.77
N LEU A 99 -0.33 26.21 23.71
CA LEU A 99 -0.21 25.14 22.73
C LEU A 99 0.39 23.88 23.36
N SER A 100 1.43 24.02 24.18
CA SER A 100 2.08 22.91 24.89
C SER A 100 1.09 22.22 25.84
N ASP A 101 0.28 22.99 26.56
CA ASP A 101 -0.79 22.47 27.42
C ASP A 101 -1.85 21.73 26.60
N ALA A 102 -2.30 22.31 25.47
CA ALA A 102 -3.28 21.68 24.61
C ALA A 102 -2.81 20.31 24.10
N VAL A 103 -1.53 20.20 23.69
CA VAL A 103 -0.93 18.93 23.25
C VAL A 103 -0.81 17.93 24.40
N PHE A 104 -0.44 18.40 25.59
CA PHE A 104 -0.29 17.55 26.78
C PHE A 104 -1.59 16.83 27.18
N PHE A 105 -2.74 17.44 26.88
CA PHE A 105 -4.07 16.87 27.17
C PHE A 105 -4.72 16.12 25.99
N LEU A 106 -4.03 15.98 24.86
CA LEU A 106 -4.56 15.18 23.75
C LEU A 106 -4.71 13.70 24.16
N PRO A 107 -5.77 13.02 23.72
CA PRO A 107 -5.94 11.58 23.88
C PRO A 107 -4.76 10.81 23.29
N GLY A 108 -4.30 9.79 24.00
CA GLY A 108 -3.21 8.92 23.54
C GLY A 108 -1.81 9.50 23.71
N VAL A 109 -1.63 10.77 24.08
CA VAL A 109 -0.30 11.33 24.30
C VAL A 109 0.37 10.74 25.54
N ASP A 110 1.59 10.25 25.39
CA ASP A 110 2.47 9.96 26.52
C ASP A 110 2.95 11.29 27.13
N ARG A 111 2.29 11.67 28.22
CA ARG A 111 2.57 12.90 28.99
C ARG A 111 4.01 13.01 29.46
N SER A 112 4.70 11.88 29.67
CA SER A 112 6.10 11.88 30.09
C SER A 112 7.07 12.22 28.96
N ARG A 113 6.60 12.12 27.70
CA ARG A 113 7.39 12.29 26.47
C ARG A 113 6.97 13.51 25.63
N VAL A 114 6.25 14.45 26.24
CA VAL A 114 5.97 15.76 25.62
C VAL A 114 7.19 16.67 25.79
N THR A 115 7.67 17.22 24.67
CA THR A 115 8.85 18.08 24.61
C THR A 115 8.52 19.43 23.98
N SER A 116 8.73 20.51 24.72
CA SER A 116 8.55 21.91 24.31
C SER A 116 9.48 22.81 25.14
N LEU A 117 9.69 24.07 24.75
CA LEU A 117 10.49 25.02 25.56
C LEU A 117 9.99 25.14 27.01
N PHE A 118 8.69 24.94 27.23
CA PHE A 118 8.06 25.01 28.55
C PHE A 118 8.08 23.70 29.34
N THR A 119 8.55 22.58 28.76
CA THR A 119 8.56 21.31 29.50
C THR A 119 9.80 21.19 30.40
N PRO A 120 9.67 20.59 31.60
CA PRO A 120 10.78 20.49 32.57
C PRO A 120 12.00 19.69 32.06
N GLY A 121 11.82 18.87 31.03
CA GLY A 121 12.88 18.06 30.42
C GLY A 121 13.86 18.86 29.57
N VAL A 122 13.56 20.13 29.25
CA VAL A 122 14.36 20.99 28.38
C VAL A 122 15.25 21.91 29.22
N ARG A 123 16.52 21.52 29.34
CA ARG A 123 17.49 22.16 30.24
C ARG A 123 18.70 22.67 29.46
N TYR A 124 19.31 23.74 29.97
CA TYR A 124 20.61 24.23 29.49
C TYR A 124 21.72 23.84 30.46
N LEU A 125 22.94 23.79 29.95
CA LEU A 125 24.16 23.61 30.73
C LEU A 125 25.11 24.75 30.38
N GLU A 126 25.63 25.43 31.40
CA GLU A 126 26.63 26.48 31.23
C GLU A 126 27.77 26.32 32.24
N VAL A 127 28.90 26.94 31.90
CA VAL A 127 30.09 26.99 32.76
C VAL A 127 30.10 28.36 33.43
N VAL A 128 30.13 28.37 34.76
CA VAL A 128 30.25 29.55 35.62
C VAL A 128 31.48 29.40 36.50
N GLU A 129 31.87 30.46 37.21
CA GLU A 129 33.08 30.48 38.06
C GLU A 129 33.08 29.37 39.13
N GLY A 130 31.89 28.97 39.62
CA GLY A 130 31.70 27.87 40.56
C GLY A 130 31.56 26.46 39.95
N GLY A 131 31.77 26.31 38.63
CA GLY A 131 31.62 25.02 37.92
C GLY A 131 30.45 25.01 36.93
N PHE A 132 29.66 23.93 36.92
CA PHE A 132 28.51 23.83 36.02
C PHE A 132 27.24 24.38 36.66
N ALA A 133 26.57 25.28 35.95
CA ALA A 133 25.20 25.64 36.24
C ALA A 133 24.27 24.98 35.20
N ALA A 134 23.23 24.32 35.68
CA ALA A 134 22.17 23.76 34.85
C ALA A 134 20.82 24.30 35.32
N GLY A 135 19.95 24.59 34.37
CA GLY A 135 18.64 25.16 34.66
C GLY A 135 17.64 24.81 33.57
N ASP A 136 16.37 24.99 33.90
CA ASP A 136 15.29 24.85 32.92
C ASP A 136 15.37 26.02 31.94
N VAL A 137 15.17 25.75 30.64
CA VAL A 137 15.31 26.80 29.61
C VAL A 137 14.31 27.92 29.82
N VAL A 138 13.06 27.54 30.10
CA VAL A 138 12.05 28.44 30.65
C VAL A 138 11.98 28.23 32.17
N PRO A 139 12.36 29.23 33.00
CA PRO A 139 12.30 29.11 34.45
C PRO A 139 10.87 28.88 34.96
N ARG A 140 10.72 28.13 36.07
CA ARG A 140 9.41 27.84 36.70
C ARG A 140 8.67 29.10 37.16
N ASN A 141 9.40 30.16 37.49
CA ASN A 141 8.86 31.48 37.84
C ASN A 141 8.72 32.39 36.61
N TYR A 142 8.40 31.82 35.45
CA TYR A 142 8.21 32.56 34.21
C TYR A 142 7.23 33.72 34.39
N ALA A 143 7.67 34.91 34.00
CA ALA A 143 6.85 36.09 33.85
C ALA A 143 7.20 36.76 32.50
N PRO A 144 6.23 37.29 31.75
CA PRO A 144 6.44 37.85 30.41
C PRO A 144 7.11 39.24 30.46
N THR A 145 8.25 39.36 31.13
CA THR A 145 9.05 40.60 31.21
C THR A 145 10.18 40.58 30.18
N PRO A 146 10.64 41.74 29.68
CA PRO A 146 11.76 41.82 28.74
C PRO A 146 13.03 41.13 29.27
N GLU A 147 13.31 41.26 30.57
CA GLU A 147 14.45 40.61 31.22
C GLU A 147 14.36 39.08 31.19
N MET A 148 13.18 38.53 31.53
CA MET A 148 12.95 37.08 31.48
C MET A 148 13.07 36.55 30.05
N LEU A 149 12.54 37.27 29.06
CA LEU A 149 12.61 36.87 27.64
C LEU A 149 14.05 36.89 27.12
N ALA A 150 14.85 37.90 27.49
CA ALA A 150 16.28 37.95 27.19
C ALA A 150 17.04 36.78 27.85
N LYS A 151 16.67 36.42 29.08
CA LYS A 151 17.23 35.24 29.77
C LYS A 151 16.87 33.95 29.05
N ILE A 152 15.62 33.76 28.65
CA ILE A 152 15.17 32.59 27.87
C ILE A 152 15.93 32.50 26.55
N ARG A 153 16.12 33.62 25.83
CA ARG A 153 16.95 33.66 24.61
C ARG A 153 18.37 33.17 24.85
N SER A 154 19.00 33.63 25.92
CA SER A 154 20.33 33.16 26.31
C SER A 154 20.32 31.65 26.61
N ASN A 155 19.33 31.17 27.36
CA ASN A 155 19.18 29.76 27.74
C ASN A 155 18.94 28.85 26.53
N VAL A 156 18.11 29.27 25.57
CA VAL A 156 17.85 28.54 24.32
C VAL A 156 19.14 28.32 23.52
N GLY A 157 19.97 29.37 23.41
CA GLY A 157 21.29 29.29 22.78
C GLY A 157 22.23 28.34 23.52
N LYS A 158 22.33 28.46 24.85
CA LYS A 158 23.17 27.60 25.72
C LYS A 158 22.76 26.13 25.66
N ALA A 159 21.46 25.85 25.59
CA ALA A 159 20.92 24.50 25.48
C ALA A 159 21.09 23.87 24.09
N GLY A 160 21.55 24.63 23.09
CA GLY A 160 21.68 24.15 21.70
C GLY A 160 20.33 23.78 21.09
N LEU A 161 19.26 24.49 21.43
CA LEU A 161 17.89 24.19 20.97
C LEU A 161 17.54 24.84 19.63
N ILE A 162 18.37 25.78 19.16
CA ILE A 162 18.25 26.38 17.83
C ILE A 162 18.48 25.29 16.78
N GLY A 163 17.53 25.15 15.87
CA GLY A 163 17.40 24.04 14.94
C GLY A 163 16.73 22.78 15.52
N ARG A 164 16.52 22.65 16.84
CA ARG A 164 15.92 21.45 17.46
C ARG A 164 14.46 21.66 17.85
N LEU A 165 14.24 22.56 18.81
CA LEU A 165 12.91 22.97 19.29
C LEU A 165 12.60 24.42 18.92
N VAL A 166 13.61 25.16 18.46
CA VAL A 166 13.48 26.52 17.93
C VAL A 166 13.97 26.49 16.50
N SER A 167 13.33 27.21 15.59
CA SER A 167 13.76 27.28 14.20
C SER A 167 15.14 27.92 14.06
N LEU A 168 15.83 27.68 12.95
CA LEU A 168 17.16 28.24 12.68
C LEU A 168 17.18 29.78 12.69
N ASP A 169 16.09 30.38 12.21
CA ASP A 169 15.87 31.83 12.20
C ASP A 169 15.24 32.36 13.51
N GLN A 170 14.99 31.49 14.49
CA GLN A 170 14.37 31.82 15.78
C GLN A 170 13.00 32.51 15.69
N ARG A 171 12.25 32.25 14.62
CA ARG A 171 10.87 32.75 14.40
C ARG A 171 9.78 31.72 14.75
N GLY A 172 10.15 30.47 15.00
CA GLY A 172 9.22 29.41 15.36
C GLY A 172 9.75 28.49 16.46
N ALA A 173 8.83 27.78 17.09
CA ALA A 173 9.12 26.78 18.11
C ALA A 173 8.27 25.51 17.90
N LEU A 174 8.83 24.36 18.27
CA LEU A 174 8.27 23.03 18.07
C LEU A 174 7.78 22.44 19.39
N VAL A 175 6.60 21.82 19.36
CA VAL A 175 6.08 20.93 20.39
C VAL A 175 6.02 19.52 19.80
N VAL A 176 6.73 18.58 20.42
CA VAL A 176 6.78 17.18 19.99
C VAL A 176 6.15 16.32 21.07
N ALA A 177 5.30 15.36 20.69
CA ALA A 177 4.71 14.40 21.60
C ALA A 177 4.65 13.01 20.96
N GLU A 178 4.72 11.99 21.80
CA GLU A 178 4.57 10.58 21.41
C GLU A 178 3.13 10.13 21.66
N LEU A 179 2.56 9.37 20.72
CA LEU A 179 1.25 8.76 20.85
C LEU A 179 1.38 7.28 21.21
N LEU A 180 0.59 6.85 22.18
CA LEU A 180 0.45 5.47 22.61
C LEU A 180 -0.70 4.82 21.83
N GLU A 181 -0.44 3.67 21.21
CA GLU A 181 -1.47 2.90 20.48
C GLU A 181 -2.61 2.43 21.36
N HIS A 182 -2.28 2.07 22.61
CA HIS A 182 -3.23 1.55 23.58
C HIS A 182 -3.22 2.45 24.80
N ASN A 183 -4.41 2.81 25.24
CA ASN A 183 -4.56 3.54 26.48
C ASN A 183 -4.05 2.67 27.65
N PRO A 184 -3.09 3.13 28.46
CA PRO A 184 -2.50 2.31 29.53
C PRO A 184 -3.48 1.96 30.65
N VAL A 185 -4.59 2.69 30.79
CA VAL A 185 -5.62 2.46 31.81
C VAL A 185 -6.75 1.59 31.27
N THR A 186 -7.30 1.92 30.09
CA THR A 186 -8.49 1.24 29.56
C THR A 186 -8.16 0.08 28.62
N GLY A 187 -6.94 0.00 28.11
CA GLY A 187 -6.53 -0.95 27.06
C GLY A 187 -7.17 -0.69 25.70
N ALA A 188 -8.03 0.33 25.57
CA ALA A 188 -8.67 0.67 24.31
C ALA A 188 -7.64 1.21 23.31
N ARG A 189 -7.82 0.85 22.03
CA ARG A 189 -7.03 1.40 20.92
C ARG A 189 -7.30 2.89 20.74
N LEU A 190 -6.28 3.62 20.32
CA LEU A 190 -6.35 5.04 20.02
C LEU A 190 -7.24 5.29 18.78
N ASP A 191 -8.19 6.22 18.91
CA ASP A 191 -8.95 6.70 17.77
C ASP A 191 -8.18 7.82 17.06
N TYR A 192 -7.53 7.47 15.97
CA TYR A 192 -6.76 8.40 15.16
C TYR A 192 -7.59 9.51 14.50
N ALA A 193 -8.83 9.22 14.11
CA ALA A 193 -9.70 10.22 13.51
C ALA A 193 -10.06 11.30 14.55
N GLN A 194 -10.32 10.88 15.80
CA GLN A 194 -10.55 11.80 16.90
C GLN A 194 -9.31 12.66 17.19
N VAL A 195 -8.12 12.06 17.27
CA VAL A 195 -6.87 12.79 17.49
C VAL A 195 -6.61 13.79 16.38
N ALA A 196 -6.80 13.40 15.11
CA ALA A 196 -6.63 14.30 13.97
C ALA A 196 -7.58 15.49 14.00
N GLN A 197 -8.85 15.27 14.35
CA GLN A 197 -9.84 16.35 14.50
C GLN A 197 -9.41 17.33 15.61
N GLN A 198 -8.88 16.83 16.73
CA GLN A 198 -8.38 17.68 17.80
C GLN A 198 -7.10 18.44 17.41
N LEU A 199 -6.21 17.83 16.61
CA LEU A 199 -5.05 18.52 16.04
C LEU A 199 -5.48 19.69 15.15
N GLU A 200 -6.51 19.52 14.31
CA GLU A 200 -7.04 20.61 13.51
C GLU A 200 -7.79 21.66 14.33
N ALA A 201 -8.46 21.27 15.42
CA ALA A 201 -9.02 22.23 16.37
C ALA A 201 -7.92 23.06 17.06
N ILE A 202 -6.78 22.44 17.41
CA ILE A 202 -5.59 23.14 17.90
C ILE A 202 -5.08 24.11 16.83
N ARG A 203 -4.95 23.68 15.57
CA ARG A 203 -4.55 24.57 14.47
C ARG A 203 -5.46 25.79 14.38
N GLN A 204 -6.77 25.59 14.32
CA GLN A 204 -7.75 26.67 14.19
C GLN A 204 -7.70 27.65 15.38
N ARG A 205 -7.44 27.14 16.59
CA ARG A 205 -7.33 27.96 17.80
C ARG A 205 -6.10 28.86 17.83
N PHE A 206 -4.95 28.37 17.36
CA PHE A 206 -3.66 29.07 17.48
C PHE A 206 -3.22 29.76 16.19
N GLN A 207 -3.81 29.43 15.04
CA GLN A 207 -3.56 30.10 13.77
C GLN A 207 -4.23 31.48 13.76
N SER A 208 -3.46 32.52 13.45
CA SER A 208 -3.94 33.91 13.47
C SER A 208 -3.26 34.74 12.36
N GLU A 209 -3.49 36.05 12.32
CA GLU A 209 -2.73 36.94 11.44
C GLU A 209 -1.25 37.04 11.83
N ALA A 210 -0.92 36.83 13.10
CA ALA A 210 0.45 36.87 13.61
C ALA A 210 1.16 35.51 13.52
N PHE A 211 0.41 34.42 13.73
CA PHE A 211 0.96 33.07 13.87
C PHE A 211 0.45 32.10 12.82
N GLU A 212 1.33 31.20 12.40
CA GLU A 212 1.03 30.05 11.58
C GLU A 212 1.34 28.77 12.34
N VAL A 213 0.45 27.79 12.24
CA VAL A 213 0.61 26.48 12.87
C VAL A 213 0.84 25.43 11.78
N ARG A 214 1.89 24.62 11.95
CA ARG A 214 2.27 23.50 11.08
C ARG A 214 2.18 22.21 11.88
N ILE A 215 1.46 21.21 11.38
CA ILE A 215 1.23 19.94 12.09
C ILE A 215 1.62 18.78 11.20
N ILE A 216 2.41 17.87 11.76
CA ILE A 216 2.79 16.60 11.13
C ILE A 216 2.77 15.47 12.15
N GLY A 217 2.74 14.23 11.65
CA GLY A 217 2.63 13.01 12.44
C GLY A 217 1.62 12.03 11.85
N PHE A 218 1.76 10.75 12.20
CA PHE A 218 0.95 9.67 11.62
C PHE A 218 -0.55 9.87 11.85
N ALA A 219 -0.96 10.28 13.05
CA ALA A 219 -2.36 10.56 13.35
C ALA A 219 -2.97 11.60 12.42
N LYS A 220 -2.19 12.62 12.04
CA LYS A 220 -2.66 13.66 11.12
C LYS A 220 -2.80 13.13 9.69
N VAL A 221 -1.84 12.34 9.22
CA VAL A 221 -1.92 11.68 7.90
C VAL A 221 -3.20 10.85 7.82
N LEU A 222 -3.44 10.03 8.85
CA LEU A 222 -4.56 9.12 8.86
C LEU A 222 -5.91 9.85 8.94
N GLY A 223 -5.97 10.97 9.67
CA GLY A 223 -7.11 11.88 9.63
C GLY A 223 -7.40 12.42 8.24
N ASP A 224 -6.36 12.92 7.54
CA ASP A 224 -6.50 13.44 6.17
C ASP A 224 -6.95 12.35 5.20
N VAL A 225 -6.40 11.14 5.33
CA VAL A 225 -6.81 9.98 4.53
C VAL A 225 -8.26 9.58 4.82
N SER A 226 -8.67 9.58 6.08
CA SER A 226 -10.03 9.26 6.50
C SER A 226 -11.04 10.32 6.03
N GLU A 227 -10.68 11.60 6.06
CA GLU A 227 -11.55 12.68 5.55
C GLU A 227 -11.76 12.53 4.05
N ALA A 228 -10.66 12.35 3.30
CA ALA A 228 -10.68 12.12 1.86
C ALA A 228 -11.38 10.81 1.45
N SER A 229 -11.52 9.84 2.36
CA SER A 229 -12.25 8.59 2.09
C SER A 229 -13.74 8.82 1.76
N HIS A 230 -14.33 9.95 2.17
CA HIS A 230 -15.68 10.33 1.75
C HIS A 230 -15.76 10.63 0.25
N GLU A 231 -14.71 11.22 -0.33
CA GLU A 231 -14.62 11.45 -1.78
C GLU A 231 -14.54 10.13 -2.54
N VAL A 232 -13.88 9.12 -1.97
CA VAL A 232 -13.76 7.77 -2.53
C VAL A 232 -15.14 7.13 -2.73
N LEU A 233 -16.06 7.29 -1.77
CA LEU A 233 -17.45 6.83 -1.93
C LEU A 233 -18.17 7.54 -3.10
N GLY A 234 -17.88 8.83 -3.31
CA GLY A 234 -18.36 9.59 -4.48
C GLY A 234 -17.85 9.00 -5.80
N PHE A 235 -16.55 8.70 -5.90
CA PHE A 235 -15.97 8.05 -7.08
C PHE A 235 -16.53 6.63 -7.28
N PHE A 236 -16.81 5.88 -6.21
CA PHE A 236 -17.47 4.58 -6.29
C PHE A 236 -18.87 4.69 -6.95
N ALA A 237 -19.66 5.68 -6.53
CA ALA A 237 -20.98 5.91 -7.12
C ALA A 237 -20.89 6.31 -8.60
N ILE A 238 -19.93 7.16 -8.97
CA ILE A 238 -19.68 7.53 -10.38
C ILE A 238 -19.26 6.31 -11.19
N ALA A 239 -18.34 5.49 -10.68
CA ALA A 239 -17.90 4.26 -11.34
C ALA A 239 -19.06 3.26 -11.53
N LEU A 240 -19.96 3.14 -10.56
CA LEU A 240 -21.16 2.31 -10.64
C LEU A 240 -22.10 2.79 -11.76
N LEU A 241 -22.36 4.10 -11.82
CA LEU A 241 -23.21 4.71 -12.86
C LEU A 241 -22.59 4.57 -14.25
N ALA A 242 -21.28 4.80 -14.36
CA ALA A 242 -20.52 4.66 -15.59
C ALA A 242 -20.52 3.20 -16.09
N THR A 243 -20.33 2.25 -15.17
CA THR A 243 -20.42 0.81 -15.44
C THR A 243 -21.83 0.42 -15.88
N LEU A 244 -22.87 0.92 -15.21
CA LEU A 244 -24.26 0.69 -15.60
C LEU A 244 -24.56 1.22 -17.01
N LEU A 245 -24.08 2.43 -17.33
CA LEU A 245 -24.22 3.04 -18.65
C LEU A 245 -23.56 2.17 -19.72
N LEU A 246 -22.31 1.75 -19.50
CA LEU A 246 -21.60 0.85 -20.40
C LEU A 246 -22.34 -0.49 -20.57
N LEU A 247 -22.77 -1.10 -19.46
CA LEU A 247 -23.52 -2.36 -19.48
C LEU A 247 -24.83 -2.23 -20.24
N TRP A 248 -25.51 -1.09 -20.09
CA TRP A 248 -26.74 -0.79 -20.83
C TRP A 248 -26.48 -0.65 -22.32
N LEU A 249 -25.41 0.04 -22.72
CA LEU A 249 -24.99 0.15 -24.13
C LEU A 249 -24.64 -1.22 -24.72
N PHE A 250 -23.92 -2.05 -23.97
CA PHE A 250 -23.52 -3.40 -24.39
C PHE A 250 -24.70 -4.37 -24.48
N CYS A 251 -25.51 -4.47 -23.42
CA CYS A 251 -26.64 -5.39 -23.37
C CYS A 251 -27.84 -4.90 -24.19
N GLY A 252 -28.00 -3.59 -24.41
CA GLY A 252 -29.16 -2.98 -25.08
C GLY A 252 -30.46 -3.04 -24.29
N SER A 253 -30.39 -3.43 -23.02
CA SER A 253 -31.53 -3.57 -22.13
C SER A 253 -31.08 -3.28 -20.72
N LEU A 254 -31.76 -2.32 -20.07
CA LEU A 254 -31.43 -1.92 -18.70
C LEU A 254 -31.61 -3.08 -17.72
N ARG A 255 -32.63 -3.93 -17.95
CA ARG A 255 -32.87 -5.12 -17.13
C ARG A 255 -31.70 -6.10 -17.18
N LEU A 256 -31.14 -6.33 -18.36
CA LEU A 256 -29.97 -7.21 -18.52
C LEU A 256 -28.69 -6.60 -17.97
N ALA A 257 -28.55 -5.27 -18.04
CA ALA A 257 -27.42 -4.54 -17.48
C ALA A 257 -27.42 -4.51 -15.94
N LEU A 258 -28.60 -4.46 -15.31
CA LEU A 258 -28.73 -4.46 -13.85
C LEU A 258 -28.37 -5.81 -13.21
N LEU A 259 -28.56 -6.94 -13.91
CA LEU A 259 -28.27 -8.27 -13.36
C LEU A 259 -26.79 -8.47 -12.96
N PRO A 260 -25.80 -8.26 -13.85
CA PRO A 260 -24.39 -8.43 -13.49
C PRO A 260 -23.93 -7.39 -12.47
N LEU A 261 -24.47 -6.17 -12.54
CA LEU A 261 -24.18 -5.12 -11.57
C LEU A 261 -24.71 -5.46 -10.17
N ALA A 262 -25.95 -5.97 -10.07
CA ALA A 262 -26.54 -6.36 -8.80
C ALA A 262 -25.83 -7.57 -8.18
N ALA A 263 -25.43 -8.55 -9.00
CA ALA A 263 -24.65 -9.70 -8.52
C ALA A 263 -23.27 -9.27 -8.00
N ALA A 264 -22.61 -8.35 -8.69
CA ALA A 264 -21.33 -7.78 -8.25
C ALA A 264 -21.47 -6.93 -6.99
N LEU A 265 -22.48 -6.07 -6.89
CA LEU A 265 -22.75 -5.28 -5.69
C LEU A 265 -23.10 -6.17 -4.49
N THR A 266 -23.83 -7.26 -4.73
CA THR A 266 -24.09 -8.27 -3.67
C THR A 266 -22.78 -8.90 -3.18
N ALA A 267 -21.82 -9.14 -4.07
CA ALA A 267 -20.51 -9.67 -3.68
C ALA A 267 -19.75 -8.69 -2.77
N VAL A 268 -19.78 -7.39 -3.09
CA VAL A 268 -19.18 -6.34 -2.25
C VAL A 268 -19.87 -6.26 -0.89
N VAL A 269 -21.19 -6.36 -0.83
CA VAL A 269 -21.93 -6.38 0.45
C VAL A 269 -21.53 -7.60 1.29
N TRP A 270 -21.36 -8.76 0.67
CA TRP A 270 -20.91 -9.97 1.35
C TRP A 270 -19.45 -9.87 1.79
N GLU A 271 -18.57 -9.30 0.98
CA GLU A 271 -17.17 -9.01 1.31
C GLU A 271 -17.09 -8.19 2.61
N LEU A 272 -17.77 -7.04 2.66
CA LEU A 272 -17.77 -6.15 3.83
C LEU A 272 -18.41 -6.81 5.06
N GLY A 273 -19.48 -7.58 4.87
CA GLY A 273 -20.14 -8.32 5.95
C GLY A 273 -19.28 -9.46 6.51
N LEU A 274 -18.58 -10.19 5.63
CA LEU A 274 -17.64 -11.25 6.01
C LEU A 274 -16.40 -10.68 6.69
N LEU A 275 -15.91 -9.52 6.25
CA LEU A 275 -14.79 -8.83 6.89
C LEU A 275 -15.12 -8.50 8.35
N HIS A 276 -16.31 -7.95 8.59
CA HIS A 276 -16.78 -7.66 9.95
C HIS A 276 -16.91 -8.94 10.80
N LEU A 277 -17.47 -10.02 10.23
CA LEU A 277 -17.59 -11.32 10.91
C LEU A 277 -16.24 -11.97 11.23
N ALA A 278 -15.22 -11.72 10.40
CA ALA A 278 -13.86 -12.16 10.65
C ALA A 278 -13.15 -11.36 11.75
N GLY A 279 -13.79 -10.31 12.29
CA GLY A 279 -13.27 -9.49 13.38
C GLY A 279 -12.38 -8.33 12.93
N PHE A 280 -12.31 -8.05 11.62
CA PHE A 280 -11.54 -6.95 11.06
C PHE A 280 -12.43 -5.71 10.88
N GLY A 281 -11.82 -4.52 10.98
CA GLY A 281 -12.43 -3.29 10.49
C GLY A 281 -11.94 -2.92 9.08
N LEU A 282 -12.48 -1.82 8.54
CA LEU A 282 -12.08 -1.31 7.23
C LEU A 282 -10.86 -0.39 7.37
N ASP A 283 -9.69 -0.88 6.98
CA ASP A 283 -8.51 -0.02 6.89
C ASP A 283 -8.65 0.96 5.70
N PRO A 284 -8.33 2.26 5.86
CA PRO A 284 -8.42 3.24 4.78
C PRO A 284 -7.57 2.90 3.54
N PHE A 285 -6.45 2.19 3.69
CA PHE A 285 -5.67 1.71 2.55
C PHE A 285 -6.31 0.50 1.85
N ALA A 286 -7.15 -0.25 2.55
CA ALA A 286 -7.90 -1.39 2.02
C ALA A 286 -9.24 -1.01 1.35
N ILE A 287 -9.64 0.28 1.37
CA ILE A 287 -10.90 0.77 0.78
C ILE A 287 -11.02 0.54 -0.74
N LEU A 288 -9.91 0.22 -1.40
CA LEU A 288 -9.84 -0.03 -2.84
C LEU A 288 -10.23 -1.45 -3.23
N VAL A 289 -10.13 -2.42 -2.32
CA VAL A 289 -10.44 -3.83 -2.61
C VAL A 289 -11.91 -4.02 -3.05
N PRO A 290 -12.93 -3.40 -2.41
CA PRO A 290 -14.32 -3.50 -2.84
C PRO A 290 -14.56 -3.04 -4.29
N PHE A 291 -13.80 -2.06 -4.77
CA PHE A 291 -13.88 -1.63 -6.16
C PHE A 291 -13.38 -2.71 -7.12
N LEU A 292 -12.29 -3.39 -6.75
CA LEU A 292 -11.73 -4.50 -7.53
C LEU A 292 -12.69 -5.70 -7.56
N ILE A 293 -13.32 -6.01 -6.42
CA ILE A 293 -14.34 -7.06 -6.34
C ILE A 293 -15.57 -6.71 -7.18
N LEU A 294 -16.05 -5.46 -7.15
CA LEU A 294 -17.12 -4.99 -8.04
C LEU A 294 -16.73 -5.17 -9.51
N ALA A 295 -15.52 -4.76 -9.87
CA ALA A 295 -14.94 -4.85 -11.19
C ALA A 295 -14.93 -6.30 -11.73
N ILE A 296 -14.36 -7.23 -10.96
CA ILE A 296 -14.30 -8.67 -11.29
C ILE A 296 -15.69 -9.29 -11.29
N GLY A 297 -16.54 -8.88 -10.35
CA GLY A 297 -17.95 -9.26 -10.28
C GLY A 297 -18.68 -8.89 -11.57
N VAL A 298 -18.53 -7.66 -12.05
CA VAL A 298 -19.15 -7.21 -13.30
C VAL A 298 -18.59 -7.99 -14.50
N SER A 299 -17.27 -8.19 -14.58
CA SER A 299 -16.61 -9.00 -15.62
C SER A 299 -17.27 -10.37 -15.78
N HIS A 300 -17.30 -11.18 -14.72
CA HIS A 300 -17.89 -12.51 -14.78
C HIS A 300 -19.40 -12.47 -15.03
N GLY A 301 -20.11 -11.49 -14.47
CA GLY A 301 -21.53 -11.32 -14.71
C GLY A 301 -21.83 -11.04 -16.19
N VAL A 302 -21.03 -10.20 -16.85
CA VAL A 302 -21.15 -9.90 -18.28
C VAL A 302 -20.91 -11.13 -19.13
N GLN A 303 -19.91 -11.94 -18.81
CA GLN A 303 -19.66 -13.20 -19.53
C GLN A 303 -20.88 -14.13 -19.46
N TYR A 304 -21.52 -14.24 -18.28
CA TYR A 304 -22.74 -15.02 -18.11
C TYR A 304 -23.92 -14.47 -18.91
N VAL A 305 -24.17 -13.16 -18.82
CA VAL A 305 -25.28 -12.53 -19.56
C VAL A 305 -25.07 -12.62 -21.07
N ASN A 306 -23.82 -12.43 -21.54
CA ASN A 306 -23.48 -12.51 -22.95
C ASN A 306 -23.64 -13.94 -23.51
N SER A 307 -23.17 -14.96 -22.78
CA SER A 307 -23.36 -16.35 -23.18
C SER A 307 -24.84 -16.76 -23.14
N TRP A 308 -25.58 -16.35 -22.10
CA TRP A 308 -27.02 -16.58 -22.03
C TRP A 308 -27.77 -15.94 -23.21
N ALA A 309 -27.41 -14.70 -23.56
CA ALA A 309 -27.97 -14.01 -24.72
C ALA A 309 -27.65 -14.74 -26.03
N HIS A 310 -26.46 -15.32 -26.17
CA HIS A 310 -26.06 -16.10 -27.33
C HIS A 310 -26.84 -17.42 -27.43
N GLU A 311 -27.05 -18.13 -26.33
CA GLU A 311 -27.85 -19.37 -26.29
C GLU A 311 -29.33 -19.12 -26.66
N ILE A 312 -29.90 -18.00 -26.22
CA ILE A 312 -31.23 -17.56 -26.66
C ILE A 312 -31.24 -17.25 -28.17
N ALA A 313 -30.21 -16.60 -28.69
CA ALA A 313 -30.09 -16.29 -30.12
C ALA A 313 -29.96 -17.54 -31.00
N ARG A 314 -29.37 -18.63 -30.50
CA ARG A 314 -29.29 -19.92 -31.18
C ARG A 314 -30.59 -20.74 -31.14
N GLY A 315 -31.66 -20.21 -30.54
CA GLY A 315 -32.97 -20.84 -30.53
C GLY A 315 -33.22 -21.77 -29.33
N SER A 316 -32.54 -21.56 -28.20
CA SER A 316 -32.85 -22.30 -26.97
C SER A 316 -34.34 -22.21 -26.61
N PRO A 317 -35.00 -23.33 -26.26
CA PRO A 317 -36.47 -23.39 -26.12
C PRO A 317 -37.01 -22.62 -24.91
N SER A 318 -36.20 -22.39 -23.88
CA SER A 318 -36.59 -21.59 -22.72
C SER A 318 -35.41 -20.83 -22.10
N ALA A 319 -35.72 -19.79 -21.30
CA ALA A 319 -34.72 -19.06 -20.51
C ALA A 319 -33.97 -19.96 -19.51
N LEU A 320 -34.63 -21.02 -19.03
CA LEU A 320 -34.03 -22.03 -18.17
C LEU A 320 -32.98 -22.85 -18.93
N ASP A 321 -33.32 -23.31 -20.13
CA ASP A 321 -32.41 -24.13 -20.94
C ASP A 321 -31.17 -23.32 -21.37
N ALA A 322 -31.36 -22.06 -21.75
CA ALA A 322 -30.26 -21.14 -22.03
C ALA A 322 -29.37 -20.89 -20.80
N SER A 323 -29.96 -20.76 -19.61
CA SER A 323 -29.22 -20.60 -18.35
C SER A 323 -28.42 -21.88 -18.01
N LEU A 324 -29.01 -23.06 -18.19
CA LEU A 324 -28.34 -24.35 -17.97
C LEU A 324 -27.19 -24.59 -18.95
N ALA A 325 -27.38 -24.26 -20.23
CA ALA A 325 -26.32 -24.34 -21.24
C ALA A 325 -25.16 -23.41 -20.90
N THR A 326 -25.47 -22.17 -20.53
CA THR A 326 -24.47 -21.17 -20.09
C THR A 326 -23.72 -21.64 -18.86
N PHE A 327 -24.43 -22.17 -17.86
CA PHE A 327 -23.84 -22.71 -16.64
C PHE A 327 -22.87 -23.85 -16.94
N ARG A 328 -23.27 -24.82 -17.77
CA ARG A 328 -22.40 -25.94 -18.17
C ARG A 328 -21.13 -25.47 -18.89
N GLN A 329 -21.23 -24.41 -19.69
CA GLN A 329 -20.09 -23.87 -20.43
C GLN A 329 -19.14 -23.05 -19.55
N LEU A 330 -19.66 -22.20 -18.67
CA LEU A 330 -18.87 -21.16 -17.98
C LEU A 330 -18.59 -21.45 -16.50
N PHE A 331 -19.29 -22.39 -15.86
CA PHE A 331 -19.12 -22.65 -14.43
C PHE A 331 -17.69 -23.08 -14.10
N ILE A 332 -17.13 -24.05 -14.82
CA ILE A 332 -15.79 -24.58 -14.50
C ILE A 332 -14.68 -23.59 -14.87
N PRO A 333 -14.59 -23.09 -16.12
CA PRO A 333 -13.55 -22.12 -16.47
C PRO A 333 -13.62 -20.87 -15.59
N GLY A 334 -14.83 -20.38 -15.32
CA GLY A 334 -15.03 -19.19 -14.49
C GLY A 334 -14.75 -19.41 -13.00
N THR A 335 -15.01 -20.61 -12.45
CA THR A 335 -14.69 -20.91 -11.05
C THR A 335 -13.20 -21.12 -10.87
N VAL A 336 -12.53 -21.76 -11.83
CA VAL A 336 -11.06 -21.91 -11.79
C VAL A 336 -10.38 -20.54 -11.85
N ALA A 337 -10.85 -19.63 -12.70
CA ALA A 337 -10.30 -18.28 -12.78
C ALA A 337 -10.45 -17.50 -11.46
N ILE A 338 -11.65 -17.52 -10.84
CA ILE A 338 -11.84 -16.87 -9.53
C ILE A 338 -11.02 -17.55 -8.44
N LEU A 339 -10.90 -18.89 -8.47
CA LEU A 339 -10.10 -19.63 -7.50
C LEU A 339 -8.61 -19.31 -7.63
N THR A 340 -8.12 -19.09 -8.85
CA THR A 340 -6.75 -18.61 -9.05
C THR A 340 -6.53 -17.23 -8.48
N ASP A 341 -7.53 -16.35 -8.55
CA ASP A 341 -7.45 -15.02 -7.95
C ASP A 341 -7.44 -15.10 -6.42
N VAL A 342 -8.29 -15.94 -5.83
CA VAL A 342 -8.30 -16.20 -4.38
C VAL A 342 -6.92 -16.65 -3.90
N ILE A 343 -6.31 -17.62 -4.59
CA ILE A 343 -4.99 -18.13 -4.19
C ILE A 343 -3.90 -17.12 -4.51
N GLY A 344 -4.00 -16.40 -5.63
CA GLY A 344 -3.11 -15.30 -5.98
C GLY A 344 -3.08 -14.24 -4.88
N PHE A 345 -4.24 -13.81 -4.37
CA PHE A 345 -4.31 -12.89 -3.24
C PHE A 345 -3.82 -13.54 -1.95
N ALA A 346 -4.12 -14.81 -1.70
CA ALA A 346 -3.60 -15.52 -0.53
C ALA A 346 -2.05 -15.56 -0.49
N THR A 347 -1.36 -15.53 -1.63
CA THR A 347 0.11 -15.45 -1.65
C THR A 347 0.66 -14.11 -1.13
N LEU A 348 -0.11 -13.02 -1.19
CA LEU A 348 0.27 -11.75 -0.55
C LEU A 348 0.38 -11.90 0.98
N ALA A 349 -0.29 -12.89 1.57
CA ALA A 349 -0.21 -13.13 3.00
C ALA A 349 1.18 -13.60 3.48
N PHE A 350 2.08 -13.97 2.56
CA PHE A 350 3.48 -14.26 2.89
C PHE A 350 4.30 -13.02 3.25
N ILE A 351 3.82 -11.82 2.89
CA ILE A 351 4.43 -10.57 3.31
C ILE A 351 4.06 -10.35 4.77
N GLN A 352 5.08 -10.28 5.65
CA GLN A 352 4.88 -10.17 7.09
C GLN A 352 4.51 -8.75 7.53
N ILE A 353 3.51 -8.15 6.88
CA ILE A 353 2.96 -6.84 7.22
C ILE A 353 1.45 -7.04 7.38
N GLU A 354 0.89 -6.62 8.52
CA GLU A 354 -0.51 -6.88 8.86
C GLU A 354 -1.48 -6.25 7.85
N ILE A 355 -1.24 -5.01 7.43
CA ILE A 355 -2.11 -4.33 6.44
C ILE A 355 -2.19 -5.06 5.09
N VAL A 356 -1.08 -5.62 4.62
CA VAL A 356 -1.03 -6.39 3.37
C VAL A 356 -1.77 -7.72 3.53
N ARG A 357 -1.64 -8.37 4.69
CA ARG A 357 -2.37 -9.59 5.04
C ARG A 357 -3.88 -9.34 5.15
N GLU A 358 -4.31 -8.25 5.78
CA GLU A 358 -5.72 -7.85 5.86
C GLU A 358 -6.29 -7.59 4.46
N MET A 359 -5.57 -6.86 3.60
CA MET A 359 -5.98 -6.64 2.20
C MET A 359 -6.10 -7.96 1.42
N ALA A 360 -5.17 -8.89 1.62
CA ALA A 360 -5.19 -10.21 1.00
C ALA A 360 -6.40 -11.04 1.43
N ILE A 361 -6.72 -11.04 2.73
CA ILE A 361 -7.89 -11.73 3.30
C ILE A 361 -9.17 -11.08 2.76
N HIS A 362 -9.25 -9.75 2.77
CA HIS A 362 -10.39 -9.00 2.27
C HIS A 362 -10.68 -9.34 0.80
N ALA A 363 -9.64 -9.33 -0.04
CA ALA A 363 -9.76 -9.70 -1.45
C ALA A 363 -10.16 -11.17 -1.62
N ALA A 364 -9.60 -12.10 -0.84
CA ALA A 364 -9.95 -13.52 -0.89
C ALA A 364 -11.42 -13.77 -0.50
N LEU A 365 -11.93 -13.11 0.54
CA LEU A 365 -13.34 -13.17 0.97
C LEU A 365 -14.27 -12.60 -0.11
N GLY A 366 -13.91 -11.46 -0.69
CA GLY A 366 -14.66 -10.86 -1.79
C GLY A 366 -14.71 -11.75 -3.03
N MET A 367 -13.59 -12.36 -3.41
CA MET A 367 -13.55 -13.30 -4.53
C MET A 367 -14.35 -14.57 -4.25
N ALA A 368 -14.32 -15.10 -3.03
CA ALA A 368 -15.19 -16.20 -2.61
C ALA A 368 -16.68 -15.81 -2.71
N ALA A 369 -17.04 -14.59 -2.34
CA ALA A 369 -18.39 -14.06 -2.52
C ALA A 369 -18.78 -13.99 -4.01
N VAL A 370 -17.87 -13.56 -4.89
CA VAL A 370 -18.09 -13.52 -6.35
C VAL A 370 -18.39 -14.91 -6.91
N ILE A 371 -17.76 -15.99 -6.41
CA ILE A 371 -18.11 -17.37 -6.83
C ILE A 371 -19.59 -17.63 -6.56
N VAL A 372 -20.08 -17.30 -5.37
CA VAL A 372 -21.46 -17.57 -4.99
C VAL A 372 -22.44 -16.66 -5.74
N THR A 373 -22.21 -15.35 -5.75
CA THR A 373 -23.15 -14.40 -6.35
C THR A 373 -23.20 -14.51 -7.88
N ASN A 374 -22.06 -14.65 -8.56
CA ASN A 374 -22.05 -14.71 -10.02
C ASN A 374 -22.25 -16.12 -10.57
N LYS A 375 -21.71 -17.17 -9.92
CA LYS A 375 -21.83 -18.53 -10.47
C LYS A 375 -23.08 -19.25 -9.99
N LEU A 376 -23.64 -18.89 -8.83
CA LEU A 376 -24.85 -19.55 -8.30
C LEU A 376 -26.08 -18.64 -8.39
N MET A 377 -26.01 -17.41 -7.86
CA MET A 377 -27.18 -16.53 -7.77
C MET A 377 -27.61 -15.98 -9.14
N LEU A 378 -26.67 -15.46 -9.95
CA LEU A 378 -26.97 -14.86 -11.25
C LEU A 378 -27.64 -15.84 -12.24
N PRO A 379 -27.19 -17.10 -12.42
CA PRO A 379 -27.84 -18.05 -13.32
C PRO A 379 -29.25 -18.42 -12.90
N ILE A 380 -29.52 -18.47 -11.58
CA ILE A 380 -30.88 -18.67 -11.06
C ILE A 380 -31.79 -17.51 -11.50
N VAL A 381 -31.35 -16.27 -11.34
CA VAL A 381 -32.13 -15.10 -11.75
C VAL A 381 -32.34 -15.07 -13.26
N LEU A 382 -31.32 -15.41 -14.06
CA LEU A 382 -31.43 -15.53 -15.52
C LEU A 382 -32.46 -16.59 -15.94
N SER A 383 -32.63 -17.66 -15.16
CA SER A 383 -33.62 -18.71 -15.47
C SER A 383 -35.08 -18.24 -15.37
N TRP A 384 -35.35 -17.15 -14.65
CA TRP A 384 -36.68 -16.55 -14.53
C TRP A 384 -36.93 -15.40 -15.50
N LEU A 385 -35.90 -14.97 -16.22
CA LEU A 385 -36.02 -13.81 -17.08
C LEU A 385 -36.90 -14.11 -18.29
N ARG A 386 -37.97 -13.33 -18.46
CA ARG A 386 -38.83 -13.37 -19.65
C ARG A 386 -38.53 -12.17 -20.53
N LEU A 387 -38.06 -12.42 -21.76
CA LEU A 387 -37.83 -11.37 -22.74
C LEU A 387 -39.17 -10.96 -23.39
N PRO A 388 -39.51 -9.65 -23.46
CA PRO A 388 -40.77 -9.20 -24.06
C PRO A 388 -40.92 -9.56 -25.54
N SER A 389 -39.82 -9.67 -26.29
CA SER A 389 -39.82 -10.14 -27.68
C SER A 389 -38.48 -10.77 -28.04
N VAL A 390 -38.45 -12.11 -28.10
CA VAL A 390 -37.23 -12.88 -28.43
C VAL A 390 -36.71 -12.50 -29.83
N ASN A 391 -37.60 -12.41 -30.82
CA ASN A 391 -37.20 -12.10 -32.21
C ASN A 391 -36.53 -10.72 -32.37
N ARG A 392 -37.00 -9.68 -31.65
CA ARG A 392 -36.35 -8.36 -31.69
C ARG A 392 -34.99 -8.38 -31.00
N PHE A 393 -34.86 -9.13 -29.91
CA PHE A 393 -33.60 -9.31 -29.20
C PHE A 393 -32.57 -10.05 -30.06
N VAL A 394 -32.97 -11.14 -30.72
CA VAL A 394 -32.10 -11.88 -31.66
C VAL A 394 -31.68 -10.98 -32.83
N ALA A 395 -32.61 -10.23 -33.43
CA ALA A 395 -32.26 -9.31 -34.53
C ALA A 395 -31.32 -8.16 -34.10
N ALA A 396 -31.40 -7.70 -32.85
CA ALA A 396 -30.48 -6.72 -32.29
C ALA A 396 -29.11 -7.34 -32.00
N GLN A 397 -29.08 -8.58 -31.49
CA GLN A 397 -27.86 -9.33 -31.21
C GLN A 397 -27.11 -9.66 -32.51
N CYS A 398 -27.79 -10.16 -33.54
CA CYS A 398 -27.18 -10.45 -34.84
C CYS A 398 -26.57 -9.20 -35.48
N ARG A 399 -27.24 -8.03 -35.38
CA ARG A 399 -26.69 -6.75 -35.87
C ARG A 399 -25.41 -6.33 -35.14
N ARG A 400 -25.34 -6.58 -33.83
CA ARG A 400 -24.15 -6.33 -33.02
C ARG A 400 -23.01 -7.29 -33.36
N GLU A 401 -23.33 -8.55 -33.63
CA GLU A 401 -22.36 -9.56 -34.05
C GLU A 401 -21.75 -9.21 -35.42
N THR A 402 -22.57 -8.82 -36.40
CA THR A 402 -22.08 -8.39 -37.73
C THR A 402 -21.25 -7.10 -37.69
N PHE A 403 -21.56 -6.16 -36.79
CA PHE A 403 -20.73 -4.97 -36.60
C PHE A 403 -19.33 -5.32 -36.08
N GLY A 404 -19.24 -6.30 -35.17
CA GLY A 404 -17.98 -6.78 -34.62
C GLY A 404 -17.09 -7.48 -35.65
N GLU A 405 -17.66 -8.21 -36.62
CA GLU A 405 -16.88 -8.94 -37.63
C GLU A 405 -15.87 -8.08 -38.40
N ARG A 406 -16.21 -6.81 -38.66
CA ARG A 406 -15.30 -5.85 -39.32
C ARG A 406 -14.05 -5.55 -38.50
N LEU A 407 -14.13 -5.65 -37.17
CA LEU A 407 -13.01 -5.48 -36.25
C LEU A 407 -12.26 -6.81 -36.01
N TRP A 408 -12.96 -7.94 -35.90
CA TRP A 408 -12.35 -9.23 -35.57
C TRP A 408 -11.54 -9.84 -36.72
N ARG A 409 -11.99 -9.65 -37.96
CA ARG A 409 -11.34 -10.24 -39.14
C ARG A 409 -9.90 -9.75 -39.36
N PRO A 410 -9.57 -8.45 -39.24
CA PRO A 410 -8.18 -8.01 -39.29
C PRO A 410 -7.39 -8.47 -38.06
N LEU A 411 -7.97 -8.49 -36.86
CA LEU A 411 -7.31 -8.97 -35.64
C LEU A 411 -6.95 -10.46 -35.71
N SER A 412 -7.68 -11.27 -36.48
CA SER A 412 -7.33 -12.68 -36.70
C SER A 412 -5.92 -12.89 -37.29
N VAL A 413 -5.35 -11.88 -37.95
CA VAL A 413 -4.00 -11.95 -38.56
C VAL A 413 -2.91 -12.22 -37.53
N PHE A 414 -3.11 -11.87 -36.26
CA PHE A 414 -2.15 -12.14 -35.18
C PHE A 414 -1.98 -13.64 -34.87
N ALA A 415 -2.91 -14.50 -35.31
CA ALA A 415 -2.76 -15.96 -35.30
C ALA A 415 -2.06 -16.51 -36.57
N SER A 416 -1.36 -15.67 -37.33
CA SER A 416 -0.62 -16.03 -38.54
C SER A 416 0.75 -15.37 -38.57
N ALA A 417 1.68 -15.89 -39.38
CA ALA A 417 3.06 -15.40 -39.46
C ALA A 417 3.18 -13.87 -39.66
N ARG A 418 2.29 -13.29 -40.47
CA ARG A 418 2.30 -11.85 -40.81
C ARG A 418 2.02 -10.95 -39.59
N GLY A 419 1.19 -11.39 -38.64
CA GLY A 419 0.88 -10.65 -37.42
C GLY A 419 1.67 -11.14 -36.20
N ALA A 420 1.95 -12.44 -36.12
CA ALA A 420 2.63 -13.05 -34.99
C ALA A 420 4.09 -12.58 -34.85
N ILE A 421 4.84 -12.47 -35.96
CA ILE A 421 6.25 -12.04 -35.91
C ILE A 421 6.38 -10.61 -35.38
N PRO A 422 5.66 -9.59 -35.92
CA PRO A 422 5.69 -8.25 -35.35
C PRO A 422 5.24 -8.19 -33.88
N ALA A 423 4.21 -8.93 -33.49
CA ALA A 423 3.74 -8.96 -32.11
C ALA A 423 4.79 -9.53 -31.13
N LEU A 424 5.48 -10.60 -31.53
CA LEU A 424 6.57 -11.19 -30.73
C LEU A 424 7.79 -10.26 -30.66
N LEU A 425 8.13 -9.56 -31.75
CA LEU A 425 9.22 -8.57 -31.75
C LEU A 425 8.89 -7.39 -30.83
N LEU A 426 7.67 -6.86 -30.91
CA LEU A 426 7.21 -5.79 -30.02
C LEU A 426 7.24 -6.23 -28.55
N ALA A 427 6.79 -7.46 -28.25
CA ALA A 427 6.87 -8.03 -26.91
C ALA A 427 8.33 -8.19 -26.44
N GLY A 428 9.24 -8.59 -27.32
CA GLY A 428 10.68 -8.66 -27.03
C GLY A 428 11.30 -7.30 -26.73
N LEU A 429 10.95 -6.25 -27.49
CA LEU A 429 11.38 -4.87 -27.21
C LEU A 429 10.81 -4.35 -25.90
N ALA A 430 9.53 -4.62 -25.62
CA ALA A 430 8.87 -4.25 -24.38
C ALA A 430 9.54 -4.95 -23.17
N LEU A 431 9.89 -6.24 -23.31
CA LEU A 431 10.63 -6.98 -22.30
C LEU A 431 12.02 -6.38 -22.08
N ALA A 432 12.75 -6.07 -23.15
CA ALA A 432 14.07 -5.44 -23.04
C ALA A 432 14.00 -4.10 -22.31
N TRP A 433 13.02 -3.27 -22.63
CA TRP A 433 12.76 -2.02 -21.92
C TRP A 433 12.46 -2.26 -20.43
N ALA A 434 11.57 -3.21 -20.11
CA ALA A 434 11.25 -3.53 -18.72
C ALA A 434 12.48 -3.99 -17.92
N LEU A 435 13.37 -4.79 -18.52
CA LEU A 435 14.59 -5.26 -17.88
C LEU A 435 15.64 -4.16 -17.68
N ILE A 436 15.64 -3.12 -18.54
CA ILE A 436 16.50 -1.94 -18.39
C ILE A 436 16.01 -1.04 -17.25
N GLU A 437 14.70 -0.90 -17.08
CA GLU A 437 14.10 -0.05 -16.05
C GLU A 437 14.01 -0.75 -14.68
N TYR A 438 13.92 -2.08 -14.63
CA TYR A 438 13.75 -2.84 -13.38
C TYR A 438 14.80 -2.51 -12.30
N PRO A 439 16.11 -2.38 -12.58
CA PRO A 439 17.11 -1.99 -11.58
C PRO A 439 16.90 -0.61 -10.97
N GLN A 440 16.15 0.26 -11.65
CA GLN A 440 15.82 1.59 -11.12
C GLN A 440 14.65 1.51 -10.14
N LEU A 441 13.85 0.44 -10.12
CA LEU A 441 12.73 0.28 -9.19
C LEU A 441 13.18 0.45 -7.74
N THR A 442 12.49 1.31 -7.01
CA THR A 442 12.80 1.60 -5.61
C THR A 442 11.76 0.98 -4.71
N VAL A 443 12.21 0.17 -3.75
CA VAL A 443 11.38 -0.36 -2.66
C VAL A 443 11.39 0.65 -1.52
N GLY A 444 10.22 1.19 -1.17
CA GLY A 444 10.04 2.31 -0.25
C GLY A 444 9.76 3.63 -0.96
N ASP A 445 9.76 4.72 -0.20
CA ASP A 445 9.37 6.04 -0.69
C ASP A 445 10.46 6.71 -1.54
N ARG A 446 10.02 7.40 -2.60
CA ARG A 446 10.87 8.18 -3.51
C ARG A 446 10.71 9.70 -3.37
N GLN A 447 9.60 10.15 -2.81
CA GLN A 447 9.25 11.56 -2.69
C GLN A 447 9.46 12.02 -1.24
N ALA A 448 9.61 13.33 -1.04
CA ALA A 448 9.65 13.93 0.28
C ALA A 448 8.22 14.25 0.77
N GLY A 449 8.02 14.21 2.09
CA GLY A 449 6.69 14.24 2.68
C GLY A 449 5.99 12.88 2.56
N VAL A 450 4.71 12.81 2.84
CA VAL A 450 3.95 11.56 2.85
C VAL A 450 3.34 11.34 1.45
N PRO A 451 3.78 10.30 0.71
CA PRO A 451 3.32 10.04 -0.66
C PRO A 451 1.89 9.53 -0.77
N GLU A 452 1.22 9.25 0.35
CA GLU A 452 -0.21 8.93 0.40
C GLU A 452 -1.07 10.14 0.04
N LEU A 453 -0.58 11.35 0.33
CA LEU A 453 -1.26 12.61 0.07
C LEU A 453 -0.62 13.33 -1.12
N ARG A 454 -1.39 14.19 -1.80
CA ARG A 454 -0.87 15.00 -2.91
C ARG A 454 0.34 15.86 -2.48
N PRO A 455 1.31 16.14 -3.37
CA PRO A 455 2.47 16.98 -3.04
C PRO A 455 2.11 18.39 -2.52
N ASP A 456 0.98 18.92 -2.95
CA ASP A 456 0.42 20.22 -2.56
C ASP A 456 -0.55 20.15 -1.37
N SER A 457 -0.80 18.97 -0.80
CA SER A 457 -1.63 18.82 0.40
C SER A 457 -1.10 19.62 1.59
N ARG A 458 -2.00 20.00 2.50
CA ARG A 458 -1.64 20.79 3.70
C ARG A 458 -0.56 20.09 4.54
N TYR A 459 -0.68 18.78 4.72
CA TYR A 459 0.31 17.98 5.44
C TYR A 459 1.70 18.08 4.79
N ASN A 460 1.81 17.90 3.47
CA ASN A 460 3.09 17.94 2.78
C ASN A 460 3.69 19.34 2.73
N GLN A 461 2.86 20.40 2.73
CA GLN A 461 3.33 21.77 2.93
C GLN A 461 3.88 21.98 4.35
N ASP A 462 3.17 21.50 5.38
CA ASP A 462 3.59 21.60 6.78
C ASP A 462 4.89 20.82 7.04
N SER A 463 5.01 19.62 6.47
CA SER A 463 6.23 18.80 6.53
C SER A 463 7.42 19.53 5.90
N ARG A 464 7.26 20.10 4.70
CA ARG A 464 8.33 20.89 4.06
C ARG A 464 8.72 22.10 4.90
N ALA A 465 7.75 22.82 5.46
CA ALA A 465 8.01 23.96 6.31
C ALA A 465 8.81 23.58 7.57
N ILE A 466 8.46 22.48 8.24
CA ILE A 466 9.19 22.02 9.42
C ILE A 466 10.62 21.57 9.04
N VAL A 467 10.78 20.75 8.00
CA VAL A 467 12.11 20.27 7.57
C VAL A 467 13.04 21.41 7.13
N GLN A 468 12.52 22.47 6.51
CA GLN A 468 13.32 23.61 6.07
C GLN A 468 13.72 24.56 7.22
N ASN A 469 12.86 24.71 8.24
CA ASN A 469 13.10 25.67 9.32
C ASN A 469 13.83 25.06 10.53
N PHE A 470 13.78 23.74 10.70
CA PHE A 470 14.40 23.03 11.83
C PHE A 470 15.55 22.12 11.34
N ALA A 471 16.67 22.12 12.08
CA ALA A 471 17.86 21.31 11.83
C ALA A 471 17.73 19.84 12.28
N ILE A 472 16.66 19.52 13.01
CA ILE A 472 16.29 18.17 13.40
C ILE A 472 15.03 17.79 12.62
N GLY A 473 15.20 16.92 11.64
CA GLY A 473 14.11 16.34 10.87
C GLY A 473 13.21 15.46 11.75
N VAL A 474 11.97 15.30 11.31
CA VAL A 474 11.02 14.36 11.92
C VAL A 474 11.32 12.90 11.59
N ASP A 475 12.18 12.68 10.62
CA ASP A 475 12.64 11.37 10.19
C ASP A 475 13.83 10.96 11.06
N VAL A 476 13.58 10.10 12.06
CA VAL A 476 14.57 9.63 13.03
C VAL A 476 14.83 8.14 12.86
N LEU A 477 16.09 7.79 12.62
CA LEU A 477 16.61 6.43 12.71
C LEU A 477 17.37 6.29 14.04
N LYS A 478 16.97 5.33 14.88
CA LYS A 478 17.68 5.00 16.12
C LYS A 478 18.53 3.74 15.88
N VAL A 479 19.83 3.86 16.10
CA VAL A 479 20.77 2.72 16.10
C VAL A 479 21.13 2.39 17.54
N MET A 480 20.87 1.17 18.00
CA MET A 480 21.11 0.78 19.39
C MET A 480 22.51 0.22 19.54
N ALA A 481 23.39 0.87 20.29
CA ALA A 481 24.67 0.28 20.69
C ALA A 481 24.48 -0.51 22.00
N VAL A 482 24.48 -1.83 21.90
CA VAL A 482 24.19 -2.77 23.00
C VAL A 482 25.47 -3.42 23.46
N GLY A 483 25.81 -3.26 24.74
CA GLY A 483 26.99 -3.85 25.38
C GLY A 483 26.68 -4.46 26.74
N ALA A 484 27.74 -4.75 27.51
CA ALA A 484 27.63 -5.18 28.90
C ALA A 484 27.09 -4.04 29.80
N PRO A 485 26.60 -4.32 31.01
CA PRO A 485 26.26 -3.29 31.99
C PRO A 485 27.41 -2.28 32.15
N TYR A 486 27.07 -0.99 32.19
CA TYR A 486 28.01 0.13 32.22
C TYR A 486 28.88 0.33 30.96
N ALA A 487 28.46 -0.16 29.78
CA ALA A 487 29.16 0.10 28.52
C ALA A 487 29.32 1.60 28.21
N CYS A 488 28.41 2.44 28.68
CA CYS A 488 28.49 3.89 28.45
C CYS A 488 29.65 4.61 29.16
N VAL A 489 30.34 3.93 30.08
CA VAL A 489 31.56 4.44 30.72
C VAL A 489 32.79 3.61 30.35
N ASP A 490 32.65 2.69 29.40
CA ASP A 490 33.76 1.97 28.79
C ASP A 490 34.32 2.77 27.61
N SER A 491 35.65 2.94 27.58
CA SER A 491 36.32 3.76 26.57
C SER A 491 36.17 3.18 25.17
N ALA A 492 36.32 1.87 25.01
CA ALA A 492 36.25 1.23 23.70
C ALA A 492 34.82 1.33 23.13
N SER A 493 33.82 1.14 23.98
CA SER A 493 32.41 1.28 23.62
C SER A 493 32.06 2.72 23.22
N MET A 494 32.48 3.71 24.02
CA MET A 494 32.23 5.13 23.74
C MET A 494 32.96 5.63 22.48
N GLU A 495 34.20 5.18 22.25
CA GLU A 495 34.95 5.47 21.02
C GLU A 495 34.26 4.87 19.79
N ALA A 496 33.81 3.60 19.86
CA ALA A 496 33.11 2.96 18.75
C ALA A 496 31.77 3.65 18.41
N VAL A 497 31.00 4.07 19.43
CA VAL A 497 29.76 4.84 19.23
C VAL A 497 30.07 6.21 18.63
N ASP A 498 31.15 6.88 19.05
CA ASP A 498 31.55 8.17 18.50
C ASP A 498 32.02 8.08 17.05
N ASP A 499 32.81 7.05 16.72
CA ASP A 499 33.27 6.76 15.35
C ASP A 499 32.09 6.51 14.41
N LEU A 500 31.13 5.69 14.85
CA LEU A 500 29.91 5.47 14.09
C LEU A 500 29.13 6.77 13.91
N ALA A 501 28.94 7.55 14.98
CA ALA A 501 28.25 8.85 14.90
C ALA A 501 28.96 9.86 13.98
N TRP A 502 30.29 9.83 13.91
CA TRP A 502 31.06 10.66 12.98
C TRP A 502 30.86 10.21 11.53
N ARG A 503 30.90 8.90 11.24
CA ARG A 503 30.64 8.37 9.89
C ARG A 503 29.22 8.67 9.42
N LEU A 504 28.24 8.51 10.31
CA LEU A 504 26.83 8.79 10.01
C LEU A 504 26.59 10.27 9.71
N ARG A 505 27.21 11.20 10.46
CA ARG A 505 27.11 12.65 10.17
C ARG A 505 27.65 13.04 8.80
N ASN A 506 28.59 12.27 8.26
CA ASN A 506 29.17 12.49 6.94
C ASN A 506 28.50 11.64 5.84
N THR A 507 27.44 10.89 6.17
CA THR A 507 26.68 10.11 5.20
C THR A 507 25.65 11.01 4.52
N PRO A 508 25.51 11.00 3.18
CA PRO A 508 24.46 11.74 2.50
C PRO A 508 23.06 11.35 3.01
N GLY A 509 22.13 12.30 3.03
CA GLY A 509 20.79 12.10 3.58
C GLY A 509 20.69 12.28 5.10
N VAL A 510 21.81 12.32 5.83
CA VAL A 510 21.81 12.64 7.28
C VAL A 510 21.87 14.15 7.50
N GLN A 511 21.01 14.66 8.37
CA GLN A 511 20.98 16.07 8.78
C GLN A 511 21.84 16.30 10.02
N SER A 512 21.65 15.48 11.06
CA SER A 512 22.44 15.51 12.28
C SER A 512 22.41 14.17 13.00
N VAL A 513 23.36 13.95 13.91
CA VAL A 513 23.40 12.75 14.77
C VAL A 513 23.63 13.20 16.20
N LEU A 514 22.82 12.67 17.12
CA LEU A 514 22.96 12.85 18.55
C LEU A 514 23.21 11.51 19.21
N ALA A 515 24.36 11.37 19.87
CA ALA A 515 24.70 10.23 20.70
C ALA A 515 25.42 10.70 21.97
N LEU A 516 25.49 9.80 22.96
CA LEU A 516 26.08 10.07 24.27
C LEU A 516 27.53 10.60 24.21
N PRO A 517 28.44 10.05 23.36
CA PRO A 517 29.83 10.51 23.33
C PRO A 517 30.01 11.97 22.92
N GLN A 518 29.13 12.51 22.07
CA GLN A 518 29.23 13.92 21.65
C GLN A 518 28.97 14.86 22.82
N LEU A 519 27.94 14.55 23.62
CA LEU A 519 27.64 15.33 24.81
C LEU A 519 28.73 15.14 25.87
N ALA A 520 29.26 13.93 26.05
CA ALA A 520 30.36 13.68 26.99
C ALA A 520 31.62 14.50 26.63
N LYS A 521 31.97 14.59 25.34
CA LYS A 521 33.07 15.46 24.86
C LYS A 521 32.79 16.95 25.10
N GLN A 522 31.54 17.37 24.95
CA GLN A 522 31.12 18.75 25.20
C GLN A 522 31.19 19.10 26.68
N VAL A 523 30.69 18.21 27.56
CA VAL A 523 30.83 18.33 29.02
C VAL A 523 32.30 18.46 29.34
N ARG A 524 33.17 17.55 28.86
CA ARG A 524 34.61 17.59 29.15
C ARG A 524 35.25 18.92 28.77
N ALA A 525 35.00 19.40 27.56
CA ALA A 525 35.53 20.69 27.15
C ALA A 525 35.03 21.83 28.06
N GLY A 526 33.77 21.77 28.50
CA GLY A 526 33.22 22.70 29.49
C GLY A 526 34.02 22.77 30.80
N TRP A 527 34.57 21.65 31.29
CA TRP A 527 35.44 21.63 32.50
C TRP A 527 36.77 22.34 32.28
N TYR A 528 37.16 22.58 31.03
CA TYR A 528 38.42 23.21 30.64
C TYR A 528 38.20 24.44 29.76
N GLU A 529 37.34 25.35 30.22
CA GLU A 529 37.08 26.65 29.58
C GLU A 529 36.67 26.52 28.10
N ASN A 530 35.99 25.43 27.74
CA ASN A 530 35.62 25.06 26.36
C ASN A 530 36.80 24.97 25.37
N ALA A 531 38.04 24.80 25.86
CA ALA A 531 39.20 24.72 24.99
C ALA A 531 39.09 23.50 24.05
N PRO A 532 39.18 23.69 22.71
CA PRO A 532 38.90 22.64 21.73
C PRO A 532 39.73 21.35 21.91
N LYS A 533 40.97 21.47 22.40
CA LYS A 533 41.85 20.32 22.67
C LYS A 533 41.29 19.31 23.68
N TRP A 534 40.34 19.73 24.53
CA TRP A 534 39.71 18.88 25.53
C TRP A 534 38.38 18.24 25.07
N ARG A 535 37.97 18.44 23.82
CA ARG A 535 36.81 17.76 23.19
C ARG A 535 37.15 16.31 22.78
N VAL A 536 37.70 15.54 23.71
CA VAL A 536 38.16 14.17 23.50
C VAL A 536 37.63 13.25 24.61
N LEU A 537 37.39 11.97 24.31
CA LEU A 537 36.93 11.01 25.33
C LEU A 537 38.12 10.57 26.19
N PRO A 538 38.00 10.52 27.53
CA PRO A 538 39.04 9.97 28.38
C PRO A 538 39.00 8.44 28.33
N ARG A 539 40.17 7.81 28.49
CA ARG A 539 40.29 6.34 28.55
C ARG A 539 39.92 5.75 29.91
N ASN A 540 39.92 6.58 30.95
CA ASN A 540 39.58 6.16 32.31
C ASN A 540 38.05 6.15 32.48
N ARG A 541 37.54 5.01 32.98
CA ARG A 541 36.11 4.78 33.28
C ARG A 541 35.52 5.76 34.28
N GLU A 542 36.23 6.09 35.35
CA GLU A 542 35.77 7.05 36.38
C GLU A 542 35.60 8.44 35.78
N ALA A 543 36.56 8.86 34.96
CA ALA A 543 36.50 10.12 34.24
C ALA A 543 35.31 10.13 33.25
N LEU A 544 35.07 9.04 32.50
CA LEU A 544 33.88 8.92 31.64
C LEU A 544 32.58 9.00 32.46
N GLY A 545 32.52 8.37 33.62
CA GLY A 545 31.36 8.46 34.53
C GLY A 545 31.04 9.89 34.95
N GLN A 546 32.06 10.69 35.26
CA GLN A 546 31.89 12.12 35.57
C GLN A 546 31.38 12.95 34.38
N LEU A 547 31.66 12.52 33.14
CA LEU A 547 31.18 13.20 31.93
C LEU A 547 29.75 12.79 31.55
N VAL A 548 29.36 11.56 31.85
CA VAL A 548 28.02 11.02 31.55
C VAL A 548 26.99 11.43 32.61
N SER A 549 27.38 11.46 33.89
CA SER A 549 26.46 11.76 35.00
C SER A 549 25.68 13.09 34.87
N PRO A 550 26.23 14.18 34.32
CA PRO A 550 25.49 15.43 34.14
C PRO A 550 24.48 15.41 32.97
N ILE A 551 24.53 14.39 32.10
CA ILE A 551 23.67 14.29 30.92
C ILE A 551 22.27 13.85 31.35
N PRO A 552 21.20 14.63 31.06
CA PRO A 552 19.85 14.27 31.46
C PRO A 552 19.37 12.96 30.82
N GLY A 553 18.82 12.05 31.64
CA GLY A 553 18.18 10.82 31.16
C GLY A 553 16.98 11.08 30.24
N SER A 554 16.35 12.27 30.31
CA SER A 554 15.27 12.69 29.42
C SER A 554 15.68 12.77 27.94
N LEU A 555 16.98 12.88 27.63
CA LEU A 555 17.47 12.82 26.26
C LEU A 555 17.44 11.41 25.68
N GLY A 556 17.22 10.39 26.51
CA GLY A 556 17.11 9.00 26.08
C GLY A 556 18.38 8.45 25.44
N LEU A 557 19.57 8.95 25.81
CA LEU A 557 20.87 8.56 25.21
C LEU A 557 21.58 7.42 25.94
N ALA A 558 21.02 6.95 27.06
CA ALA A 558 21.44 5.76 27.77
C ALA A 558 20.26 5.20 28.58
N ASN A 559 20.19 3.89 28.75
CA ASN A 559 19.29 3.25 29.72
C ASN A 559 19.87 3.31 31.15
N PRO A 560 19.06 3.06 32.20
CA PRO A 560 19.51 3.20 33.59
C PRO A 560 20.75 2.39 33.99
N ASP A 561 20.94 1.20 33.43
CA ASP A 561 22.11 0.32 33.65
C ASP A 561 23.26 0.59 32.67
N CYS A 562 23.10 1.57 31.79
CA CYS A 562 24.10 2.04 30.83
C CYS A 562 24.66 0.95 29.89
N SER A 563 23.89 -0.11 29.66
CA SER A 563 24.20 -1.20 28.74
C SER A 563 23.82 -0.87 27.31
N VAL A 564 22.88 0.05 27.09
CA VAL A 564 22.37 0.43 25.76
C VAL A 564 22.46 1.93 25.56
N MET A 565 23.10 2.32 24.46
CA MET A 565 23.26 3.71 24.05
C MET A 565 22.69 3.90 22.64
N PRO A 566 21.53 4.53 22.46
CA PRO A 566 21.02 4.85 21.14
C PRO A 566 21.81 5.99 20.50
N LEU A 567 22.09 5.85 19.21
CA LEU A 567 22.45 6.93 18.32
C LEU A 567 21.17 7.40 17.62
N LEU A 568 20.77 8.65 17.84
CA LEU A 568 19.65 9.27 17.17
C LEU A 568 20.15 9.93 15.88
N VAL A 569 19.82 9.35 14.74
CA VAL A 569 20.21 9.82 13.41
C VAL A 569 19.01 10.54 12.80
N PHE A 570 19.11 11.87 12.72
CA PHE A 570 18.08 12.71 12.13
C PHE A 570 18.36 12.83 10.63
N MET A 571 17.41 12.37 9.82
CA MET A 571 17.53 12.36 8.37
C MET A 571 16.93 13.64 7.76
N ARG A 572 17.46 14.03 6.61
CA ARG A 572 16.94 15.15 5.81
C ARG A 572 15.64 14.78 5.10
N ASP A 573 15.50 13.50 4.78
CA ASP A 573 14.37 12.88 4.12
C ASP A 573 14.33 11.39 4.48
N HIS A 574 13.20 10.73 4.21
CA HIS A 574 13.00 9.30 4.39
C HIS A 574 12.98 8.53 3.07
N ARG A 575 13.66 9.05 2.04
CA ARG A 575 13.74 8.33 0.76
C ARG A 575 14.53 7.04 0.93
N ALA A 576 14.13 6.01 0.20
CA ALA A 576 14.71 4.67 0.35
C ALA A 576 16.23 4.64 0.07
N ASP A 577 16.74 5.47 -0.85
CA ASP A 577 18.16 5.59 -1.14
C ASP A 577 18.95 6.19 0.04
N SER A 578 18.43 7.24 0.67
CA SER A 578 18.99 7.80 1.90
C SER A 578 19.04 6.76 3.02
N ILE A 579 17.94 6.01 3.21
CA ILE A 579 17.83 4.98 4.25
C ILE A 579 18.84 3.86 4.00
N ASP A 580 18.91 3.35 2.77
CA ASP A 580 19.82 2.27 2.37
C ASP A 580 21.30 2.67 2.59
N GLN A 581 21.66 3.93 2.30
CA GLN A 581 23.00 4.45 2.55
C GLN A 581 23.35 4.47 4.04
N VAL A 582 22.43 4.95 4.89
CA VAL A 582 22.65 5.01 6.34
C VAL A 582 22.78 3.61 6.93
N ILE A 583 21.91 2.67 6.54
CA ILE A 583 21.98 1.26 6.95
C ILE A 583 23.30 0.63 6.50
N ALA A 584 23.73 0.88 5.26
CA ALA A 584 25.00 0.39 4.75
C ALA A 584 26.19 0.95 5.55
N THR A 585 26.16 2.23 5.94
CA THR A 585 27.20 2.83 6.80
C THR A 585 27.26 2.16 8.17
N VAL A 586 26.11 1.87 8.80
CA VAL A 586 26.07 1.15 10.08
C VAL A 586 26.65 -0.26 9.93
N ASN A 587 26.17 -1.03 8.94
CA ASN A 587 26.61 -2.41 8.72
C ASN A 587 28.10 -2.54 8.36
N ARG A 588 28.70 -1.52 7.72
CA ARG A 588 30.12 -1.49 7.39
C ARG A 588 31.01 -1.04 8.56
N THR A 589 30.44 -0.49 9.62
CA THR A 589 31.20 0.03 10.76
C THR A 589 31.33 -1.07 11.82
N PRO A 590 32.53 -1.60 12.07
CA PRO A 590 32.71 -2.66 13.07
C PRO A 590 32.48 -2.09 14.48
N PRO A 591 31.74 -2.80 15.35
CA PRO A 591 31.62 -2.41 16.75
C PRO A 591 32.89 -2.76 17.55
N ALA A 592 33.04 -2.16 18.73
CA ALA A 592 34.06 -2.57 19.70
C ALA A 592 33.82 -4.02 20.21
N PRO A 593 34.85 -4.73 20.71
CA PRO A 593 34.67 -6.02 21.34
C PRO A 593 33.68 -5.95 22.51
N GLY A 594 32.66 -6.83 22.50
CA GLY A 594 31.61 -6.83 23.52
C GLY A 594 30.48 -5.81 23.30
N LEU A 595 30.55 -5.01 22.24
CA LEU A 595 29.49 -4.11 21.78
C LEU A 595 28.86 -4.65 20.49
N LYS A 596 27.57 -4.42 20.29
CA LYS A 596 26.84 -4.71 19.05
C LYS A 596 26.04 -3.49 18.64
N PHE A 597 26.03 -3.19 17.34
CA PHE A 597 25.10 -2.21 16.77
C PHE A 597 23.87 -2.95 16.26
N GLU A 598 22.74 -2.75 16.94
CA GLU A 598 21.44 -3.30 16.56
C GLU A 598 20.64 -2.21 15.81
N LEU A 599 20.43 -2.45 14.52
CA LEU A 599 19.47 -1.74 13.68
C LEU A 599 18.06 -2.32 13.89
N ALA A 600 16.98 -1.59 13.69
CA ALA A 600 16.82 -0.15 13.61
C ALA A 600 15.51 0.18 14.34
N SER A 601 15.45 1.34 15.01
CA SER A 601 14.26 1.82 15.72
C SER A 601 13.92 3.25 15.26
N GLY A 602 12.82 3.83 15.74
CA GLY A 602 12.25 5.09 15.26
C GLY A 602 11.41 4.92 13.98
N ASN A 603 10.78 6.00 13.51
CA ASN A 603 9.91 5.97 12.32
C ASN A 603 10.67 5.56 11.05
N VAL A 604 11.89 6.06 10.85
CA VAL A 604 12.73 5.61 9.74
C VAL A 604 13.14 4.15 9.91
N GLY A 605 13.37 3.70 11.15
CA GLY A 605 13.68 2.29 11.42
C GLY A 605 12.53 1.34 11.05
N VAL A 606 11.29 1.76 11.27
CA VAL A 606 10.09 1.07 10.79
C VAL A 606 10.09 1.01 9.26
N MET A 607 10.31 2.14 8.58
CA MET A 607 10.36 2.19 7.12
C MET A 607 11.48 1.31 6.54
N ALA A 608 12.66 1.31 7.17
CA ALA A 608 13.78 0.44 6.83
C ALA A 608 13.42 -1.04 6.93
N ALA A 609 12.72 -1.44 7.99
CA ALA A 609 12.26 -2.83 8.18
C ALA A 609 11.20 -3.21 7.13
N THR A 610 10.25 -2.31 6.87
CA THR A 610 9.22 -2.49 5.84
C THR A 610 9.84 -2.65 4.45
N ASN A 611 10.80 -1.79 4.09
CA ASN A 611 11.50 -1.85 2.81
C ASN A 611 12.30 -3.15 2.68
N ALA A 612 12.96 -3.60 3.75
CA ALA A 612 13.70 -4.85 3.77
C ALA A 612 12.78 -6.07 3.59
N GLU A 613 11.64 -6.12 4.28
CA GLU A 613 10.66 -7.21 4.17
C GLU A 613 10.06 -7.28 2.76
N ILE A 614 9.67 -6.14 2.19
CA ILE A 614 9.15 -6.10 0.82
C ILE A 614 10.22 -6.57 -0.18
N ARG A 615 11.45 -6.04 -0.09
CA ARG A 615 12.55 -6.42 -1.00
C ARG A 615 12.88 -7.91 -0.93
N ALA A 616 12.77 -8.51 0.26
CA ALA A 616 13.02 -9.94 0.46
C ALA A 616 11.89 -10.83 -0.09
N ARG A 617 10.65 -10.34 -0.16
CA ARG A 617 9.46 -11.14 -0.49
C ARG A 617 8.83 -10.83 -1.85
N GLU A 618 9.10 -9.67 -2.47
CA GLU A 618 8.42 -9.25 -3.70
C GLU A 618 8.52 -10.30 -4.83
N LEU A 619 9.74 -10.76 -5.14
CA LEU A 619 9.98 -11.76 -6.18
C LEU A 619 9.32 -13.09 -5.85
N LEU A 620 9.36 -13.50 -4.58
CA LEU A 620 8.73 -14.73 -4.13
C LEU A 620 7.22 -14.67 -4.36
N VAL A 621 6.57 -13.57 -4.00
CA VAL A 621 5.13 -13.37 -4.21
C VAL A 621 4.80 -13.43 -5.70
N ILE A 622 5.53 -12.70 -6.55
CA ILE A 622 5.30 -12.70 -8.01
C ILE A 622 5.45 -14.11 -8.58
N ILE A 623 6.51 -14.83 -8.20
CA ILE A 623 6.76 -16.20 -8.65
C ILE A 623 5.60 -17.11 -8.23
N TRP A 624 5.14 -17.03 -6.98
CA TRP A 624 4.04 -17.86 -6.48
C TRP A 624 2.70 -17.55 -7.15
N VAL A 625 2.38 -16.27 -7.38
CA VAL A 625 1.18 -15.86 -8.13
C VAL A 625 1.21 -16.50 -9.52
N HIS A 626 2.30 -16.33 -10.27
CA HIS A 626 2.41 -16.86 -11.62
C HIS A 626 2.49 -18.39 -11.66
N ALA A 627 3.18 -19.03 -10.69
CA ALA A 627 3.25 -20.48 -10.58
C ALA A 627 1.87 -21.10 -10.30
N THR A 628 1.10 -20.47 -9.41
CA THR A 628 -0.28 -20.87 -9.10
C THR A 628 -1.15 -20.73 -10.35
N LEU A 629 -1.10 -19.59 -11.03
CA LEU A 629 -1.85 -19.38 -12.28
C LEU A 629 -1.46 -20.41 -13.35
N GLY A 630 -0.17 -20.71 -13.49
CA GLY A 630 0.32 -21.76 -14.38
C GLY A 630 -0.22 -23.14 -14.04
N LEU A 631 -0.24 -23.50 -12.75
CA LEU A 631 -0.79 -24.75 -12.28
C LEU A 631 -2.27 -24.88 -12.63
N PHE A 632 -3.10 -23.88 -12.36
CA PHE A 632 -4.52 -23.93 -12.65
C PHE A 632 -4.87 -23.81 -14.14
N ALA A 633 -4.09 -23.03 -14.91
CA ALA A 633 -4.19 -23.02 -16.36
C ALA A 633 -3.85 -24.41 -16.92
N TRP A 634 -2.82 -25.07 -16.39
CA TRP A 634 -2.47 -26.44 -16.76
C TRP A 634 -3.55 -27.44 -16.34
N LEU A 635 -4.11 -27.33 -15.14
CA LEU A 635 -5.21 -28.20 -14.69
C LEU A 635 -6.46 -28.05 -15.56
N SER A 636 -6.75 -26.82 -16.02
CA SER A 636 -7.92 -26.51 -16.85
C SER A 636 -7.79 -27.03 -18.28
N PHE A 637 -6.63 -26.78 -18.91
CA PHE A 637 -6.44 -27.04 -20.34
C PHE A 637 -5.55 -28.25 -20.63
N ARG A 638 -4.87 -28.82 -19.63
CA ARG A 638 -3.95 -29.98 -19.74
C ARG A 638 -2.88 -29.80 -20.84
N SER A 639 -2.53 -28.56 -21.16
CA SER A 639 -1.66 -28.21 -22.29
C SER A 639 -0.61 -27.18 -21.90
N LEU A 640 0.67 -27.52 -22.06
CA LEU A 640 1.78 -26.59 -21.84
C LEU A 640 1.76 -25.41 -22.82
N VAL A 641 1.22 -25.61 -24.03
CA VAL A 641 1.04 -24.51 -24.99
C VAL A 641 0.07 -23.48 -24.43
N ALA A 642 -1.07 -23.93 -23.87
CA ALA A 642 -2.04 -23.05 -23.24
C ALA A 642 -1.40 -22.24 -22.11
N VAL A 643 -0.66 -22.93 -21.23
CA VAL A 643 0.04 -22.32 -20.08
C VAL A 643 1.00 -21.24 -20.55
N CYS A 644 1.89 -21.53 -21.50
CA CYS A 644 2.85 -20.54 -22.01
C CYS A 644 2.16 -19.37 -22.73
N SER A 645 1.14 -19.63 -23.54
CA SER A 645 0.38 -18.60 -24.26
C SER A 645 -0.42 -17.67 -23.34
N ILE A 646 -0.86 -18.15 -22.17
CA ILE A 646 -1.59 -17.37 -21.15
C ILE A 646 -0.62 -16.63 -20.22
N LEU A 647 0.41 -17.30 -19.70
CA LEU A 647 1.31 -16.73 -18.69
C LEU A 647 2.29 -15.70 -19.24
N THR A 648 2.82 -15.91 -20.44
CA THR A 648 3.89 -15.03 -20.96
C THR A 648 3.45 -13.57 -21.08
N PRO A 649 2.25 -13.26 -21.61
CA PRO A 649 1.73 -11.88 -21.59
C PRO A 649 1.55 -11.30 -20.18
N LEU A 650 1.13 -12.12 -19.19
CA LEU A 650 0.92 -11.69 -17.81
C LEU A 650 2.24 -11.36 -17.09
N ILE A 651 3.26 -12.20 -17.29
CA ILE A 651 4.61 -11.97 -16.76
C ILE A 651 5.18 -10.69 -17.39
N LEU A 652 5.04 -10.53 -18.70
CA LEU A 652 5.47 -9.32 -19.40
C LEU A 652 4.76 -8.08 -18.85
N CYS A 653 3.44 -8.13 -18.64
CA CYS A 653 2.68 -7.03 -18.04
C CYS A 653 3.19 -6.67 -16.64
N SER A 654 3.48 -7.66 -15.80
CA SER A 654 4.03 -7.44 -14.45
C SER A 654 5.38 -6.71 -14.51
N LEU A 655 6.29 -7.19 -15.35
CA LEU A 655 7.62 -6.57 -15.53
C LEU A 655 7.52 -5.15 -16.09
N LEU A 656 6.64 -4.93 -17.07
CA LEU A 656 6.39 -3.61 -17.62
C LEU A 656 5.84 -2.65 -16.57
N THR A 657 4.99 -3.14 -15.66
CA THR A 657 4.44 -2.33 -14.57
C THR A 657 5.54 -1.85 -13.64
N TYR A 658 6.55 -2.67 -13.34
CA TYR A 658 7.72 -2.22 -12.58
C TYR A 658 8.56 -1.19 -13.33
N GLY A 659 8.70 -1.32 -14.64
CA GLY A 659 9.33 -0.28 -15.46
C GLY A 659 8.56 1.04 -15.40
N VAL A 660 7.23 0.99 -15.47
CA VAL A 660 6.37 2.18 -15.32
C VAL A 660 6.48 2.80 -13.93
N MET A 661 6.49 1.98 -12.87
CA MET A 661 6.73 2.45 -11.50
C MET A 661 8.07 3.17 -11.37
N ALA A 662 9.13 2.60 -11.96
CA ALA A 662 10.46 3.19 -11.97
C ALA A 662 10.51 4.54 -12.72
N GLN A 663 9.82 4.69 -13.85
CA GLN A 663 9.80 5.97 -14.58
C GLN A 663 8.94 7.04 -13.91
N LEU A 664 7.79 6.65 -13.36
CA LEU A 664 6.84 7.60 -12.74
C LEU A 664 7.24 8.02 -11.33
N GLY A 665 8.29 7.44 -10.75
CA GLY A 665 8.69 7.77 -9.38
C GLY A 665 7.82 7.10 -8.31
N ILE A 666 7.04 6.07 -8.67
CA ILE A 666 6.15 5.37 -7.74
C ILE A 666 6.93 4.26 -7.04
N GLY A 667 7.12 4.40 -5.73
CA GLY A 667 7.80 3.40 -4.90
C GLY A 667 6.98 2.14 -4.67
N MET A 668 7.65 1.00 -4.50
CA MET A 668 6.99 -0.24 -4.04
C MET A 668 6.89 -0.24 -2.52
N LYS A 669 5.68 -0.13 -2.00
CA LYS A 669 5.36 0.02 -0.57
C LYS A 669 4.10 -0.80 -0.22
N PRO A 670 3.72 -0.94 1.08
CA PRO A 670 2.56 -1.75 1.46
C PRO A 670 1.28 -1.39 0.71
N ALA A 671 1.06 -0.10 0.41
CA ALA A 671 -0.10 0.36 -0.34
C ALA A 671 -0.08 0.01 -1.85
N THR A 672 1.09 0.03 -2.51
CA THR A 672 1.20 -0.19 -3.97
C THR A 672 1.52 -1.64 -4.34
N LEU A 673 2.13 -2.40 -3.43
CA LEU A 673 2.55 -3.78 -3.63
C LEU A 673 1.40 -4.72 -4.05
N PRO A 674 0.18 -4.65 -3.47
CA PRO A 674 -0.95 -5.48 -3.90
C PRO A 674 -1.39 -5.24 -5.36
N VAL A 675 -1.11 -4.07 -5.95
CA VAL A 675 -1.52 -3.75 -7.33
C VAL A 675 -0.97 -4.76 -8.32
N ALA A 676 0.28 -5.19 -8.15
CA ALA A 676 0.89 -6.18 -9.03
C ALA A 676 0.12 -7.51 -9.01
N ALA A 677 -0.29 -7.98 -7.83
CA ALA A 677 -1.12 -9.18 -7.71
C ALA A 677 -2.54 -8.96 -8.24
N PHE A 678 -3.16 -7.81 -7.95
CA PHE A 678 -4.50 -7.45 -8.45
C PHE A 678 -4.56 -7.40 -9.96
N GLY A 679 -3.61 -6.73 -10.61
CA GLY A 679 -3.58 -6.62 -12.06
C GLY A 679 -3.30 -7.96 -12.74
N VAL A 680 -2.49 -8.84 -12.15
CA VAL A 680 -2.24 -10.19 -12.67
C VAL A 680 -3.47 -11.08 -12.57
N GLY A 681 -4.16 -11.09 -11.41
CA GLY A 681 -5.41 -11.83 -11.23
C GLY A 681 -6.47 -11.41 -12.25
N ILE A 682 -6.79 -10.11 -12.30
CA ILE A 682 -7.77 -9.58 -13.26
C ILE A 682 -7.34 -9.82 -14.72
N GLY A 683 -6.04 -9.76 -15.02
CA GLY A 683 -5.51 -9.98 -16.36
C GLY A 683 -5.66 -11.41 -16.85
N VAL A 684 -5.62 -12.41 -15.97
CA VAL A 684 -5.65 -13.83 -16.35
C VAL A 684 -6.98 -14.21 -17.00
N ASP A 685 -8.08 -13.58 -16.54
CA ASP A 685 -9.43 -13.80 -17.04
C ASP A 685 -9.50 -13.64 -18.56
N TYR A 686 -8.93 -12.56 -19.09
CA TYR A 686 -8.96 -12.26 -20.51
C TYR A 686 -8.37 -13.40 -21.34
N SER A 687 -7.25 -13.93 -20.85
CA SER A 687 -6.49 -14.99 -21.51
C SER A 687 -7.17 -16.36 -21.37
N ILE A 688 -7.71 -16.70 -20.18
CA ILE A 688 -8.43 -17.96 -19.94
C ILE A 688 -9.70 -18.03 -20.79
N TYR A 689 -10.51 -16.97 -20.78
CA TYR A 689 -11.76 -16.93 -21.52
C TYR A 689 -11.53 -16.99 -23.03
N LEU A 690 -10.58 -16.22 -23.55
CA LEU A 690 -10.25 -16.23 -24.98
C LEU A 690 -9.64 -17.58 -25.40
N TRP A 691 -8.73 -18.13 -24.59
CA TRP A 691 -8.12 -19.45 -24.85
C TRP A 691 -9.16 -20.58 -24.81
N SER A 692 -10.13 -20.54 -23.89
CA SER A 692 -11.13 -21.60 -23.76
C SER A 692 -11.95 -21.82 -25.03
N VAL A 693 -12.34 -20.73 -25.71
CA VAL A 693 -13.04 -20.82 -27.00
C VAL A 693 -12.06 -21.17 -28.10
N PHE A 694 -10.88 -20.56 -28.11
CA PHE A 694 -9.87 -20.84 -29.13
C PHE A 694 -9.47 -22.32 -29.17
N ALA A 695 -9.22 -22.94 -28.01
CA ALA A 695 -8.91 -24.37 -27.89
C ALA A 695 -10.07 -25.27 -28.34
N ARG A 696 -11.32 -24.87 -28.06
CA ARG A 696 -12.51 -25.60 -28.53
C ARG A 696 -12.61 -25.58 -30.05
N GLU A 697 -12.38 -24.44 -30.68
CA GLU A 697 -12.45 -24.30 -32.14
C GLU A 697 -11.29 -25.02 -32.85
N LEU A 698 -10.10 -25.02 -32.24
CA LEU A 698 -8.98 -25.85 -32.69
C LEU A 698 -9.32 -27.35 -32.62
N SER A 699 -9.95 -27.77 -31.54
CA SER A 699 -10.40 -29.17 -31.37
C SER A 699 -11.52 -29.56 -32.35
N ALA A 700 -12.29 -28.58 -32.84
CA ALA A 700 -13.31 -28.77 -33.87
C ALA A 700 -12.71 -28.88 -35.30
N GLY A 701 -11.39 -28.78 -35.46
CA GLY A 701 -10.69 -28.93 -36.74
C GLY A 701 -10.49 -27.63 -37.51
N HIS A 702 -10.85 -26.47 -36.95
CA HIS A 702 -10.57 -25.19 -37.58
C HIS A 702 -9.07 -24.86 -37.55
N GLY A 703 -8.55 -24.25 -38.63
CA GLY A 703 -7.17 -23.77 -38.67
C GLY A 703 -6.92 -22.62 -37.68
N LEU A 704 -5.68 -22.43 -37.23
CA LEU A 704 -5.29 -21.44 -36.20
C LEU A 704 -5.94 -20.06 -36.35
N ARG A 705 -5.92 -19.49 -37.56
CA ARG A 705 -6.50 -18.17 -37.82
C ARG A 705 -8.03 -18.16 -37.71
N GLU A 706 -8.68 -19.19 -38.22
CA GLU A 706 -10.14 -19.30 -38.21
C GLU A 706 -10.63 -19.57 -36.78
N ALA A 707 -9.99 -20.50 -36.07
CA ALA A 707 -10.27 -20.78 -34.67
C ALA A 707 -10.12 -19.51 -33.81
N TYR A 708 -9.10 -18.69 -34.06
CA TYR A 708 -8.91 -17.43 -33.33
C TYR A 708 -9.97 -16.38 -33.69
N PHE A 709 -10.36 -16.28 -34.97
CA PHE A 709 -11.45 -15.42 -35.40
C PHE A 709 -12.77 -15.76 -34.70
N GLN A 710 -13.11 -17.06 -34.63
CA GLN A 710 -14.31 -17.52 -33.92
C GLN A 710 -14.24 -17.22 -32.41
N ALA A 711 -13.06 -17.34 -31.80
CA ALA A 711 -12.85 -16.95 -30.40
C ALA A 711 -13.08 -15.45 -30.17
N LEU A 712 -12.62 -14.59 -31.07
CA LEU A 712 -12.85 -13.15 -31.02
C LEU A 712 -14.35 -12.79 -31.19
N CYS A 713 -15.05 -13.43 -32.13
CA CYS A 713 -16.48 -13.20 -32.35
C CYS A 713 -17.33 -13.57 -31.11
N HIS A 714 -17.00 -14.69 -30.47
CA HIS A 714 -17.76 -15.19 -29.32
C HIS A 714 -17.42 -14.42 -28.03
N THR A 715 -16.13 -14.32 -27.69
CA THR A 715 -15.67 -13.85 -26.38
C THR A 715 -14.91 -12.52 -26.44
N GLY A 716 -14.29 -12.18 -27.58
CA GLY A 716 -13.53 -10.95 -27.75
C GLY A 716 -14.34 -9.67 -27.47
N LYS A 717 -15.62 -9.63 -27.87
CA LYS A 717 -16.53 -8.52 -27.55
C LYS A 717 -16.71 -8.32 -26.03
N ALA A 718 -16.85 -9.41 -25.29
CA ALA A 718 -17.06 -9.37 -23.85
C ALA A 718 -15.76 -9.00 -23.12
N VAL A 719 -14.61 -9.48 -23.60
CA VAL A 719 -13.28 -9.15 -23.05
C VAL A 719 -12.94 -7.66 -23.22
N ILE A 720 -13.08 -7.11 -24.44
CA ILE A 720 -12.82 -5.68 -24.68
C ILE A 720 -13.79 -4.82 -23.85
N PHE A 721 -15.07 -5.19 -23.82
CA PHE A 721 -16.07 -4.47 -23.04
C PHE A 721 -15.71 -4.46 -21.55
N THR A 722 -15.35 -5.63 -21.01
CA THR A 722 -14.94 -5.76 -19.62
C THR A 722 -13.75 -4.87 -19.32
N SER A 723 -12.69 -4.93 -20.15
CA SER A 723 -11.54 -4.07 -19.97
C SER A 723 -11.90 -2.59 -20.05
N ALA A 724 -12.78 -2.17 -20.97
CA ALA A 724 -13.24 -0.79 -21.06
C ALA A 724 -14.01 -0.35 -19.81
N SER A 725 -14.85 -1.24 -19.25
CA SER A 725 -15.58 -0.98 -18.01
C SER A 725 -14.64 -0.83 -16.81
N LEU A 726 -13.61 -1.66 -16.73
CA LEU A 726 -12.59 -1.61 -15.69
C LEU A 726 -11.74 -0.33 -15.79
N LEU A 727 -11.30 -0.01 -17.01
CA LEU A 727 -10.56 1.22 -17.30
C LEU A 727 -11.39 2.45 -16.92
N LEU A 728 -12.67 2.50 -17.29
CA LEU A 728 -13.54 3.63 -16.96
C LEU A 728 -13.76 3.75 -15.44
N SER A 729 -13.92 2.63 -14.74
CA SER A 729 -14.11 2.61 -13.29
C SER A 729 -12.88 3.14 -12.56
N VAL A 730 -11.69 2.65 -12.93
CA VAL A 730 -10.43 3.03 -12.29
C VAL A 730 -9.94 4.41 -12.73
N CYS A 731 -10.27 4.86 -13.95
CA CYS A 731 -9.89 6.20 -14.42
C CYS A 731 -10.38 7.31 -13.48
N THR A 732 -11.54 7.12 -12.84
CA THR A 732 -12.08 8.08 -11.84
C THR A 732 -11.12 8.35 -10.68
N TRP A 733 -10.22 7.42 -10.37
CA TRP A 733 -9.27 7.52 -9.26
C TRP A 733 -8.14 8.52 -9.52
N LEU A 734 -7.87 8.83 -10.79
CA LEU A 734 -6.83 9.79 -11.16
C LEU A 734 -7.11 11.20 -10.61
N TRP A 735 -8.39 11.51 -10.36
CA TRP A 735 -8.85 12.78 -9.78
C TRP A 735 -8.98 12.75 -8.25
N SER A 736 -8.61 11.66 -7.58
CA SER A 736 -8.66 11.59 -6.11
C SER A 736 -7.71 12.59 -5.45
N SER A 737 -8.13 13.15 -4.32
CA SER A 737 -7.25 13.92 -3.42
C SER A 737 -6.19 13.04 -2.74
N LEU A 738 -6.36 11.71 -2.80
CA LEU A 738 -5.39 10.73 -2.31
C LEU A 738 -4.42 10.33 -3.42
N GLN A 739 -3.13 10.62 -3.22
CA GLN A 739 -2.09 10.32 -4.20
C GLN A 739 -1.89 8.81 -4.36
N PHE A 740 -1.93 8.03 -3.27
CA PHE A 740 -1.78 6.58 -3.39
C PHE A 740 -2.90 5.95 -4.24
N GLN A 741 -4.14 6.45 -4.12
CA GLN A 741 -5.25 5.99 -4.93
C GLN A 741 -5.07 6.36 -6.41
N ALA A 742 -4.58 7.57 -6.69
CA ALA A 742 -4.25 8.00 -8.05
C ALA A 742 -3.10 7.16 -8.65
N ASP A 743 -2.05 6.88 -7.89
CA ASP A 743 -0.92 6.04 -8.29
C ASP A 743 -1.37 4.61 -8.60
N MET A 744 -2.13 4.00 -7.70
CA MET A 744 -2.70 2.67 -7.92
C MET A 744 -3.64 2.66 -9.13
N GLY A 745 -4.45 3.71 -9.30
CA GLY A 745 -5.35 3.85 -10.44
C GLY A 745 -4.60 3.91 -11.76
N LEU A 746 -3.49 4.66 -11.81
CA LEU A 746 -2.63 4.76 -12.98
C LEU A 746 -1.96 3.41 -13.31
N LEU A 747 -1.44 2.72 -12.30
CA LEU A 747 -0.84 1.40 -12.45
C LEU A 747 -1.87 0.36 -12.93
N LEU A 748 -3.07 0.32 -12.35
CA LEU A 748 -4.14 -0.58 -12.77
C LEU A 748 -4.64 -0.24 -14.19
N LEU A 749 -4.74 1.03 -14.55
CA LEU A 749 -5.10 1.46 -15.90
C LEU A 749 -4.08 0.97 -16.94
N PHE A 750 -2.79 1.06 -16.61
CA PHE A 750 -1.73 0.49 -17.43
C PHE A 750 -1.85 -1.04 -17.50
N MET A 751 -1.97 -1.72 -16.36
CA MET A 751 -2.02 -3.18 -16.28
C MET A 751 -3.22 -3.76 -17.04
N PHE A 752 -4.42 -3.21 -16.86
CA PHE A 752 -5.61 -3.67 -17.58
C PHE A 752 -5.48 -3.49 -19.09
N SER A 753 -4.92 -2.36 -19.52
CA SER A 753 -4.63 -2.10 -20.93
C SER A 753 -3.60 -3.09 -21.48
N ALA A 754 -2.47 -3.25 -20.79
CA ALA A 754 -1.38 -4.14 -21.17
C ALA A 754 -1.83 -5.62 -21.22
N ASN A 755 -2.65 -6.06 -20.25
CA ASN A 755 -3.22 -7.41 -20.23
C ASN A 755 -4.23 -7.62 -21.36
N LEU A 756 -5.05 -6.62 -21.68
CA LEU A 756 -5.97 -6.69 -22.83
C LEU A 756 -5.19 -6.86 -24.15
N PHE A 757 -4.18 -6.01 -24.38
CA PHE A 757 -3.34 -6.11 -25.58
C PHE A 757 -2.53 -7.40 -25.59
N GLY A 758 -2.04 -7.86 -24.44
CA GLY A 758 -1.37 -9.16 -24.29
C GLY A 758 -2.28 -10.33 -24.71
N ALA A 759 -3.53 -10.33 -24.25
CA ALA A 759 -4.50 -11.36 -24.60
C ALA A 759 -4.91 -11.32 -26.09
N ILE A 760 -5.07 -10.14 -26.70
CA ILE A 760 -5.54 -10.03 -28.10
C ILE A 760 -4.39 -10.17 -29.12
N LEU A 761 -3.19 -9.71 -28.79
CA LEU A 761 -2.07 -9.65 -29.74
C LEU A 761 -1.06 -10.76 -29.50
N LEU A 762 -0.62 -10.93 -28.26
CA LEU A 762 0.52 -11.80 -27.94
C LEU A 762 0.11 -13.26 -27.74
N LEU A 763 -1.03 -13.54 -27.10
CA LEU A 763 -1.55 -14.89 -26.92
C LEU A 763 -1.70 -15.69 -28.24
N PRO A 764 -2.36 -15.18 -29.30
CA PRO A 764 -2.47 -15.92 -30.57
C PRO A 764 -1.12 -16.03 -31.30
N ALA A 765 -0.23 -15.05 -31.13
CA ALA A 765 1.10 -15.08 -31.72
C ALA A 765 1.98 -16.18 -31.10
N LEU A 766 1.92 -16.32 -29.77
CA LEU A 766 2.58 -17.40 -29.03
C LEU A 766 1.97 -18.76 -29.38
N ALA A 767 0.65 -18.84 -29.50
CA ALA A 767 -0.02 -20.07 -29.91
C ALA A 767 0.44 -20.52 -31.30
N TRP A 768 0.54 -19.59 -32.25
CA TRP A 768 1.07 -19.85 -33.58
C TRP A 768 2.52 -20.36 -33.53
N LEU A 769 3.40 -19.73 -32.76
CA LEU A 769 4.80 -20.13 -32.62
C LEU A 769 4.94 -21.55 -32.05
N LEU A 770 4.23 -21.85 -30.97
CA LEU A 770 4.34 -23.10 -30.23
C LEU A 770 3.65 -24.28 -30.93
N LEU A 771 2.50 -24.06 -31.58
CA LEU A 771 1.77 -25.11 -32.30
C LEU A 771 2.40 -25.41 -33.67
N ARG A 772 3.03 -24.43 -34.33
CA ARG A 772 3.79 -24.64 -35.57
C ARG A 772 4.97 -25.60 -35.36
N HIS A 773 5.66 -25.50 -34.22
CA HIS A 773 6.80 -26.38 -33.92
C HIS A 773 6.40 -27.84 -33.70
N ARG A 774 5.21 -28.10 -33.12
CA ARG A 774 4.68 -29.47 -32.99
C ARG A 774 4.34 -30.11 -34.34
N ALA A 775 3.75 -29.34 -35.25
CA ALA A 775 3.44 -29.81 -36.61
C ALA A 775 4.69 -30.07 -37.47
N LEU A 776 5.83 -29.43 -37.15
CA LEU A 776 7.11 -29.66 -37.84
C LEU A 776 7.91 -30.82 -37.24
N ASN A 777 7.75 -31.12 -35.95
CA ASN A 777 8.45 -32.22 -35.26
C ASN A 777 7.69 -33.55 -35.31
N GLN A 778 6.39 -33.56 -35.58
CA GLN A 778 5.63 -34.77 -35.87
C GLN A 778 5.56 -34.94 -37.39
N GLY A 779 6.48 -35.71 -37.96
CA GLY A 779 6.35 -36.20 -39.32
C GLY A 779 5.01 -36.91 -39.53
N PRO A 780 4.53 -37.05 -40.78
CA PRO A 780 3.15 -37.44 -41.05
C PRO A 780 2.90 -38.89 -40.64
N ARG A 781 2.44 -39.12 -39.40
CA ARG A 781 1.73 -40.31 -38.95
C ARG A 781 1.06 -40.08 -37.59
N ASP A 782 -0.19 -40.51 -37.56
CA ASP A 782 -1.06 -40.79 -36.41
C ASP A 782 -1.72 -39.62 -35.68
N GLY A 783 -2.94 -39.31 -36.16
CA GLY A 783 -4.13 -39.49 -35.32
C GLY A 783 -4.34 -38.48 -34.20
N VAL A 784 -5.13 -37.46 -34.52
CA VAL A 784 -5.91 -36.60 -33.62
C VAL A 784 -6.45 -37.38 -32.41
N GLN A 785 -5.81 -37.29 -31.24
CA GLN A 785 -6.44 -37.71 -29.98
C GLN A 785 -5.88 -37.08 -28.68
N SER A 786 -4.96 -36.12 -28.74
CA SER A 786 -4.57 -35.36 -27.54
C SER A 786 -4.36 -33.88 -27.85
N ILE A 787 -5.46 -33.12 -27.85
CA ILE A 787 -5.50 -31.65 -27.75
C ILE A 787 -6.23 -31.29 -26.48
#